data_AF-A0A0W1EQ19-F1
#
_entry.id   AF-A0A0W1EQ19-F1
#
_cell.length_a   1.000
_cell.length_b   1.000
_cell.length_c   1.000
_cell.angle_alpha   90.00
_cell.angle_beta   90.00
_cell.angle_gamma   90.00
#
_symmetry.space_group_name_H-M   'P 1'
#
loop_
_entity.id
_entity.type
_entity.pdbx_description
1 polymer ?
#
loop_
_entity_poly.entity_id
_entity_poly.type
_entity_poly.pdbx_seq_one_letter_code
_entity_poly.pdbx_strand_id
1 'polypeptide(L)'
;MSRGTGRGYYSSVMTFVPEAQLQAYALALLRKELKHLSPGDFQVEKRFKLRIGHHEDDYDGAALWEAEGRADLLVLHGKRPLALFELKREDKTLSEDHVGQGRSYAAQLLDRPPLVIVSNGKETWVRQASNGEPLDPGLDGADFAEKLFSNIGKVAASNLAWAIEMLMGPETTIWVEAVRARTDALIEQLTGDPDDARLPYGRDLLFGRRATVDILSMLNDGAKAVVLEGAPLSGKSNVLRDLARLTRSSPDWAMLMINAATAGAGLFQRIANLFEATLEWSLSPQEVRTWLRRMSKSNRKPALILAVDGVAPGSAVASDLEELAETGFGDALRLVLSTDRADTILRGANGRTPGALEPVAKVIEVDLLDDQEFQYVREAIAPARLFFYGGAELSQEYRRPWVLRAALAAGSIPDDEDIAAFIPASMGLKFVQTARQHLSKVGGDTARLFRLLARDALADGGEVSDALALTQANALVVRRDAFGPASDAAATALAAQGWVKCSRHHGGEDIVVIRAPEFLVSELASELATRVSERLADGAETAATELLWQSQRFFLGDLIGACAIVDLAARQRALPLELLAFLMNFFPEAETMAGKLVSAEGEDGRPFYMVFDEKGWAALADANGNPLSPFERVDEGDEARSYKDMIAWMILSQLARLRSAFGDSDGDRFDFEIITHLGQCGFPLVNGGRTPMRHAIEDLGGTATVLDPGHALAEPLTAAIHKLIAEEWPSLDPFFEKVREANALPLTVRVQHALLALRNSAAPGLPAWVEAKLEDFIFPLRQEQQGAGFL
;
A
#
# COMPACT_ATOMS: atom_id res chain seq x y z
N MET A 1 1.23 97.00 -7.33
CA MET A 1 1.85 96.10 -6.32
C MET A 1 2.14 94.78 -7.04
N SER A 2 3.37 94.63 -7.56
CA SER A 2 4.46 93.82 -6.97
C SER A 2 4.30 92.33 -7.34
N ARG A 3 5.11 91.65 -8.17
CA ARG A 3 6.36 91.86 -8.94
C ARG A 3 6.18 91.03 -10.23
N GLY A 4 6.57 91.46 -11.42
CA GLY A 4 7.96 91.37 -11.92
C GLY A 4 8.03 90.42 -13.12
N THR A 5 8.25 91.00 -14.30
CA THR A 5 8.30 90.46 -15.65
C THR A 5 9.52 89.59 -15.98
N GLY A 6 9.41 88.68 -16.96
CA GLY A 6 10.58 88.26 -17.77
C GLY A 6 10.41 86.93 -18.51
N ARG A 7 10.23 87.00 -19.84
CA ARG A 7 10.31 85.87 -20.78
C ARG A 7 11.70 85.22 -20.73
N GLY A 8 11.74 83.89 -20.78
CA GLY A 8 12.93 83.11 -21.13
C GLY A 8 12.52 81.89 -21.96
N TYR A 9 12.90 81.89 -23.23
CA TYR A 9 12.89 80.71 -24.08
C TYR A 9 13.76 79.63 -23.43
N TYR A 10 13.22 78.43 -23.19
CA TYR A 10 14.01 77.23 -23.04
C TYR A 10 13.50 76.19 -24.03
N SER A 11 14.36 75.93 -25.01
CA SER A 11 14.35 74.76 -25.88
C SER A 11 14.01 73.50 -25.08
N SER A 12 13.07 72.70 -25.58
CA SER A 12 12.85 71.33 -25.12
C SER A 12 14.14 70.53 -25.33
N VAL A 13 14.94 70.43 -24.28
CA VAL A 13 16.07 69.49 -24.23
C VAL A 13 15.45 68.09 -24.26
N MET A 14 15.67 67.36 -25.36
CA MET A 14 15.40 65.93 -25.45
C MET A 14 16.13 65.25 -24.28
N THR A 15 15.38 64.79 -23.28
CA THR A 15 15.92 63.93 -22.23
C THR A 15 16.16 62.55 -22.83
N PHE A 16 17.43 62.31 -23.17
CA PHE A 16 17.98 61.00 -23.46
C PHE A 16 17.67 60.03 -22.32
N VAL A 17 17.11 58.86 -22.63
CA VAL A 17 17.08 57.71 -21.70
C VAL A 17 18.37 56.93 -21.95
N PRO A 18 19.34 56.89 -21.01
CA PRO A 18 20.59 56.17 -21.19
C PRO A 18 20.35 54.68 -21.45
N GLU A 19 21.17 54.09 -22.31
CA GLU A 19 21.12 52.68 -22.71
C GLU A 19 21.11 51.69 -21.52
N ALA A 20 21.77 52.04 -20.42
CA ALA A 20 21.77 51.27 -19.17
C ALA A 20 20.39 51.26 -18.47
N GLN A 21 19.58 52.31 -18.62
CA GLN A 21 18.22 52.37 -18.08
C GLN A 21 17.24 51.50 -18.87
N LEU A 22 17.37 51.44 -20.20
CA LEU A 22 16.60 50.54 -21.06
C LEU A 22 16.83 49.06 -20.71
N GLN A 23 18.10 48.70 -20.47
CA GLN A 23 18.47 47.35 -20.03
C GLN A 23 17.92 47.02 -18.64
N ALA A 24 18.06 47.93 -17.68
CA ALA A 24 17.49 47.76 -16.34
C ALA A 24 15.96 47.64 -16.37
N TYR A 25 15.31 48.39 -17.27
CA TYR A 25 13.87 48.35 -17.49
C TYR A 25 13.41 46.99 -18.06
N ALA A 26 14.04 46.50 -19.12
CA ALA A 26 13.71 45.18 -19.69
C ALA A 26 13.89 44.04 -18.68
N LEU A 27 14.97 44.08 -17.89
CA LEU A 27 15.23 43.10 -16.82
C LEU A 27 14.21 43.18 -15.67
N ALA A 28 13.77 44.38 -15.29
CA ALA A 28 12.72 44.56 -14.28
C ALA A 28 11.37 44.03 -14.78
N LEU A 29 11.04 44.26 -16.06
CA LEU A 29 9.84 43.72 -16.70
C LEU A 29 9.86 42.20 -16.76
N LEU A 30 11.00 41.60 -17.17
CA LEU A 30 11.18 40.14 -17.17
C LEU A 30 10.92 39.52 -15.81
N ARG A 31 11.47 40.11 -14.73
CA ARG A 31 11.26 39.61 -13.37
C ARG A 31 9.79 39.65 -12.95
N LYS A 32 9.06 40.65 -13.42
CA LYS A 32 7.64 40.83 -13.12
C LYS A 32 6.77 39.85 -13.91
N GLU A 33 7.03 39.71 -15.21
CA GLU A 33 6.17 38.94 -16.12
C GLU A 33 6.59 37.45 -16.22
N LEU A 34 7.84 37.09 -15.92
CA LEU A 34 8.38 35.72 -15.97
C LEU A 34 8.87 35.25 -14.58
N LYS A 35 7.99 35.37 -13.58
CA LYS A 35 8.25 35.06 -12.16
C LYS A 35 8.75 33.63 -11.86
N HIS A 36 8.52 32.69 -12.78
CA HIS A 36 8.88 31.27 -12.67
C HIS A 36 10.33 30.96 -13.08
N LEU A 37 11.05 31.94 -13.64
CA LEU A 37 12.42 31.80 -14.12
C LEU A 37 13.40 32.59 -13.24
N SER A 38 14.61 32.05 -13.04
CA SER A 38 15.62 32.66 -12.16
C SER A 38 16.16 33.99 -12.74
N PRO A 39 16.20 35.10 -11.98
CA PRO A 39 16.63 36.41 -12.48
C PRO A 39 18.11 36.53 -12.88
N GLY A 40 18.96 35.57 -12.49
CA GLY A 40 20.42 35.63 -12.62
C GLY A 40 20.96 35.24 -13.99
N ASP A 41 20.13 34.67 -14.85
CA ASP A 41 20.57 34.07 -16.12
C ASP A 41 20.18 34.88 -17.36
N PHE A 42 19.52 36.03 -17.18
CA PHE A 42 19.09 36.87 -18.30
C PHE A 42 20.18 37.84 -18.75
N GLN A 43 20.52 37.78 -20.04
CA GLN A 43 21.36 38.79 -20.70
C GLN A 43 20.52 39.52 -21.73
N VAL A 44 20.76 40.82 -21.89
CA VAL A 44 20.08 41.64 -22.89
C VAL A 44 21.09 42.02 -23.96
N GLU A 45 20.93 41.44 -25.14
CA GLU A 45 21.67 41.80 -26.34
C GLU A 45 20.93 42.91 -27.10
N LYS A 46 21.69 43.97 -27.38
CA LYS A 46 21.20 45.16 -28.09
C LYS A 46 21.60 45.14 -29.56
N ARG A 47 22.62 44.32 -29.85
CA ARG A 47 23.10 44.02 -31.19
C ARG A 47 22.98 42.53 -31.41
N PHE A 48 22.20 42.15 -32.41
CA PHE A 48 21.99 40.75 -32.78
C PHE A 48 21.91 40.65 -34.30
N LYS A 49 22.23 39.48 -34.84
CA LYS A 49 22.27 39.26 -36.28
C LYS A 49 20.92 38.78 -36.80
N LEU A 50 20.37 39.49 -37.78
CA LEU A 50 19.17 39.07 -38.49
C LEU A 50 19.56 38.44 -39.83
N ARG A 51 18.88 37.37 -40.21
CA ARG A 51 19.05 36.72 -41.49
C ARG A 51 17.94 37.15 -42.45
N ILE A 52 18.33 37.92 -43.47
CA ILE A 52 17.43 38.39 -44.52
C ILE A 52 17.79 37.66 -45.82
N GLY A 53 16.99 36.66 -46.17
CA GLY A 53 17.29 35.75 -47.28
C GLY A 53 18.51 34.86 -47.00
N HIS A 54 19.59 35.06 -47.78
CA HIS A 54 20.88 34.36 -47.63
C HIS A 54 21.99 35.23 -47.00
N HIS A 55 21.68 36.46 -46.59
CA HIS A 55 22.64 37.40 -46.00
C HIS A 55 22.37 37.60 -44.50
N GLU A 56 23.44 37.80 -43.72
CA GLU A 56 23.39 38.19 -42.31
C GLU A 56 23.67 39.68 -42.18
N ASP A 57 22.76 40.42 -41.54
CA ASP A 57 22.92 41.84 -41.24
C ASP A 57 23.00 42.07 -39.72
N ASP A 58 23.93 42.93 -39.28
CA ASP A 58 24.04 43.35 -37.87
C ASP A 58 22.94 44.36 -37.55
N TYR A 59 22.02 44.00 -36.66
CA TYR A 59 20.95 44.87 -36.17
C TYR A 59 21.39 45.59 -34.90
N ASP A 60 21.18 46.90 -34.79
CA ASP A 60 21.51 47.71 -33.60
C ASP A 60 20.26 48.39 -33.03
N GLY A 61 19.67 47.77 -32.01
CA GLY A 61 18.46 48.27 -31.34
C GLY A 61 18.66 49.55 -30.54
N ALA A 62 19.91 49.90 -30.17
CA ALA A 62 20.20 51.14 -29.45
C ALA A 62 20.20 52.37 -30.38
N ALA A 63 20.66 52.21 -31.63
CA ALA A 63 20.66 53.27 -32.64
C ALA A 63 19.24 53.66 -33.10
N LEU A 64 18.31 52.69 -33.16
CA LEU A 64 16.89 52.92 -33.49
C LEU A 64 16.13 53.67 -32.39
N TRP A 65 16.57 53.56 -31.13
CA TRP A 65 15.97 54.30 -30.02
C TRP A 65 16.28 55.80 -30.14
N GLU A 66 17.50 56.14 -30.52
CA GLU A 66 17.95 57.52 -30.75
C GLU A 66 17.26 58.19 -31.95
N ALA A 67 16.93 57.43 -33.00
CA ALA A 67 16.33 57.95 -34.23
C ALA A 67 14.79 57.99 -34.22
N GLU A 68 14.12 56.98 -33.63
CA GLU A 68 12.65 56.79 -33.75
C GLU A 68 11.92 56.55 -32.41
N GLY A 69 12.65 56.42 -31.29
CA GLY A 69 12.08 56.06 -29.99
C GLY A 69 11.56 54.63 -29.94
N ARG A 70 12.29 53.70 -30.56
CA ARG A 70 12.01 52.25 -30.63
C ARG A 70 13.26 51.46 -30.30
N ALA A 71 13.18 50.46 -29.44
CA ALA A 71 14.32 49.60 -29.12
C ALA A 71 13.88 48.15 -29.17
N ASP A 72 14.48 47.39 -30.09
CA ASP A 72 14.29 45.95 -30.11
C ASP A 72 15.47 45.31 -29.41
N LEU A 73 15.18 44.58 -28.33
CA LEU A 73 16.19 43.98 -27.48
C LEU A 73 16.02 42.47 -27.51
N LEU A 74 17.11 41.75 -27.74
CA LEU A 74 17.11 40.30 -27.65
C LEU A 74 17.48 39.90 -26.23
N VAL A 75 16.58 39.21 -25.56
CA VAL A 75 16.82 38.67 -24.22
C VAL A 75 17.25 37.24 -24.36
N LEU A 76 18.44 36.95 -23.86
CA LEU A 76 18.99 35.61 -23.74
C LEU A 76 18.74 35.07 -22.33
N HIS A 77 18.55 33.77 -22.22
CA HIS A 77 18.76 33.03 -20.98
C HIS A 77 20.03 32.18 -21.15
N GLY A 78 21.09 32.49 -20.39
CA GLY A 78 22.44 31.99 -20.68
C GLY A 78 22.95 32.54 -22.02
N LYS A 79 23.17 31.65 -23.00
CA LYS A 79 23.61 32.00 -24.38
C LYS A 79 22.51 31.88 -25.44
N ARG A 80 21.26 31.59 -25.04
CA ARG A 80 20.17 31.24 -25.98
C ARG A 80 19.03 32.26 -25.95
N PRO A 81 18.47 32.66 -27.11
CA PRO A 81 17.34 33.58 -27.20
C PRO A 81 16.07 33.10 -26.51
N LEU A 82 15.56 33.88 -25.56
CA LEU A 82 14.31 33.64 -24.83
C LEU A 82 13.17 34.55 -25.31
N ALA A 83 13.43 35.84 -25.46
CA ALA A 83 12.40 36.80 -25.84
C ALA A 83 12.97 37.90 -26.70
N LEU A 84 12.23 38.31 -27.73
CA LEU A 84 12.45 39.58 -28.40
C LEU A 84 11.56 40.64 -27.75
N PHE A 85 12.15 41.69 -27.21
CA PHE A 85 11.44 42.83 -26.68
C PHE A 85 11.26 43.87 -27.78
N GLU A 86 10.03 44.31 -28.00
CA GLU A 86 9.68 45.45 -28.84
C GLU A 86 9.26 46.61 -27.92
N LEU A 87 10.21 47.50 -27.60
CA LEU A 87 9.96 48.61 -26.69
C LEU A 87 9.50 49.86 -27.45
N LYS A 88 8.41 50.46 -26.99
CA LYS A 88 7.89 51.74 -27.47
C LYS A 88 8.01 52.82 -26.39
N ARG A 89 7.95 54.08 -26.80
CA ARG A 89 7.84 55.22 -25.86
C ARG A 89 6.50 55.21 -25.11
N GLU A 90 6.52 55.77 -23.90
CA GLU A 90 5.39 55.84 -22.97
C GLU A 90 4.18 56.64 -23.48
N ASP A 91 4.38 57.50 -24.46
CA ASP A 91 3.34 58.28 -25.13
C ASP A 91 2.66 57.53 -26.30
N LYS A 92 3.10 56.30 -26.64
CA LYS A 92 2.51 55.48 -27.71
C LYS A 92 1.66 54.33 -27.17
N THR A 93 0.43 54.21 -27.66
CA THR A 93 -0.46 53.06 -27.40
C THR A 93 0.04 51.81 -28.12
N LEU A 94 -0.06 50.64 -27.47
CA LEU A 94 0.29 49.36 -28.08
C LEU A 94 -0.77 48.93 -29.12
N SER A 95 -0.35 48.19 -30.15
CA SER A 95 -1.21 47.72 -31.23
C SER A 95 -0.73 46.36 -31.74
N GLU A 96 -1.61 45.60 -32.41
CA GLU A 96 -1.26 44.30 -33.00
C GLU A 96 -0.18 44.41 -34.09
N ASP A 97 -0.05 45.55 -34.76
CA ASP A 97 1.05 45.80 -35.71
C ASP A 97 2.42 45.73 -35.02
N HIS A 98 2.51 46.13 -33.74
CA HIS A 98 3.74 46.02 -32.95
C HIS A 98 4.07 44.55 -32.61
N VAL A 99 3.04 43.72 -32.38
CA VAL A 99 3.22 42.27 -32.19
C VAL A 99 3.68 41.63 -33.51
N GLY A 100 3.07 42.02 -34.64
CA GLY A 100 3.47 41.58 -35.97
C GLY A 100 4.92 41.93 -36.30
N GLN A 101 5.36 43.14 -35.94
CA GLN A 101 6.75 43.59 -36.11
C GLN A 101 7.74 42.74 -35.30
N GLY A 102 7.52 42.59 -34.00
CA GLY A 102 8.40 41.79 -33.15
C GLY A 102 8.44 40.31 -33.57
N ARG A 103 7.33 39.76 -34.07
CA ARG A 103 7.29 38.39 -34.61
C ARG A 103 8.11 38.23 -35.89
N SER A 104 8.08 39.24 -36.77
CA SER A 104 8.87 39.25 -38.00
C SER A 104 10.37 39.21 -37.70
N TYR A 105 10.83 40.01 -36.73
CA TYR A 105 12.23 40.01 -36.31
C TYR A 105 12.62 38.72 -35.60
N ALA A 106 11.77 38.20 -34.72
CA ALA A 106 12.00 36.92 -34.06
C ALA A 106 12.18 35.77 -35.08
N ALA A 107 11.44 35.79 -36.19
CA ALA A 107 11.53 34.76 -37.23
C ALA A 107 12.81 34.84 -38.09
N GLN A 108 13.50 35.97 -38.09
CA GLN A 108 14.74 36.19 -38.86
C GLN A 108 16.00 35.88 -38.05
N LEU A 109 15.87 35.57 -36.75
CA LEU A 109 16.97 35.11 -35.91
C LEU A 109 17.31 33.65 -36.21
N LEU A 110 18.61 33.34 -36.19
CA LEU A 110 19.13 31.99 -36.42
C LEU A 110 18.60 31.00 -35.37
N ASP A 111 18.62 31.43 -34.11
CA ASP A 111 17.94 30.78 -32.98
C ASP A 111 16.70 31.61 -32.63
N ARG A 112 15.52 31.13 -33.03
CA ARG A 112 14.26 31.87 -32.86
C ARG A 112 13.85 31.94 -31.38
N PRO A 113 13.69 33.14 -30.79
CA PRO A 113 13.16 33.27 -29.44
C PRO A 113 11.68 32.84 -29.41
N PRO A 114 11.24 32.13 -28.36
CA PRO A 114 9.85 31.68 -28.24
C PRO A 114 8.86 32.82 -27.96
N LEU A 115 9.33 33.95 -27.40
CA LEU A 115 8.47 35.04 -26.97
C LEU A 115 8.75 36.34 -27.72
N VAL A 116 7.67 37.11 -27.89
CA VAL A 116 7.71 38.54 -28.25
C VAL A 116 7.04 39.30 -27.11
N ILE A 117 7.76 40.25 -26.52
CA ILE A 117 7.25 41.09 -25.43
C ILE A 117 7.18 42.53 -25.91
N VAL A 118 5.97 43.05 -26.04
CA VAL A 118 5.74 44.44 -26.46
C VAL A 118 5.42 45.28 -25.23
N SER A 119 6.15 46.36 -25.00
CA SER A 119 5.92 47.22 -23.82
C SER A 119 6.15 48.70 -24.13
N ASN A 120 5.37 49.57 -23.50
CA ASN A 120 5.54 51.03 -23.57
C ASN A 120 5.87 51.69 -22.22
N GLY A 121 6.03 50.95 -21.12
CA GLY A 121 6.18 51.57 -19.78
C GLY A 121 4.96 51.44 -18.89
N LYS A 122 3.75 51.46 -19.48
CA LYS A 122 2.46 51.37 -18.78
C LYS A 122 1.76 50.04 -18.99
N GLU A 123 1.84 49.54 -20.22
CA GLU A 123 1.24 48.30 -20.67
C GLU A 123 2.33 47.37 -21.19
N THR A 124 2.16 46.07 -20.96
CA THR A 124 3.07 45.03 -21.40
C THR A 124 2.24 43.86 -21.94
N TRP A 125 2.52 43.46 -23.17
CA TRP A 125 1.88 42.32 -23.82
C TRP A 125 2.92 41.23 -24.06
N VAL A 126 2.72 40.08 -23.42
CA VAL A 126 3.51 38.87 -23.68
C VAL A 126 2.79 38.06 -24.74
N ARG A 127 3.47 37.74 -25.85
CA ARG A 127 2.94 37.02 -27.00
C ARG A 127 3.85 35.89 -27.40
N GLN A 128 3.26 34.82 -27.92
CA GLN A 128 4.02 33.76 -28.57
C GLN A 128 4.61 34.27 -29.89
N ALA A 129 5.91 34.08 -30.12
CA ALA A 129 6.57 34.52 -31.35
C ALA A 129 6.07 33.77 -32.59
N SER A 130 5.55 32.55 -32.42
CA SER A 130 5.09 31.65 -33.48
C SER A 130 3.79 32.13 -34.13
N ASN A 131 2.73 32.33 -33.33
CA ASN A 131 1.36 32.60 -33.78
C ASN A 131 0.82 33.96 -33.33
N GLY A 132 1.46 34.64 -32.37
CA GLY A 132 1.01 35.93 -31.84
C GLY A 132 -0.10 35.81 -30.79
N GLU A 133 -0.42 34.61 -30.32
CA GLU A 133 -1.42 34.42 -29.26
C GLU A 133 -0.95 35.03 -27.93
N PRO A 134 -1.87 35.60 -27.12
CA PRO A 134 -1.57 36.06 -25.77
C PRO A 134 -1.02 34.94 -24.89
N LEU A 135 0.12 35.19 -24.24
CA LEU A 135 0.58 34.38 -23.14
C LEU A 135 0.27 35.15 -21.85
N ASP A 136 -0.53 34.57 -20.96
CA ASP A 136 -0.83 35.21 -19.68
C ASP A 136 0.32 34.97 -18.69
N PRO A 137 1.06 36.01 -18.27
CA PRO A 137 2.15 35.87 -17.29
C PRO A 137 1.65 35.55 -15.87
N GLY A 138 0.33 35.61 -15.64
CA GLY A 138 -0.34 35.23 -14.40
C GLY A 138 -0.49 33.72 -14.18
N LEU A 139 -0.34 32.90 -15.23
CA LEU A 139 -0.50 31.44 -15.20
C LEU A 139 0.38 30.76 -14.15
N ASP A 140 -0.06 29.59 -13.68
CA ASP A 140 0.78 28.71 -12.87
C ASP A 140 1.98 28.19 -13.68
N GLY A 141 2.98 27.61 -13.01
CA GLY A 141 4.24 27.23 -13.66
C GLY A 141 4.07 26.21 -14.78
N ALA A 142 3.12 25.29 -14.62
CA ALA A 142 2.79 24.24 -15.58
C ALA A 142 2.05 24.80 -16.81
N ASP A 143 0.99 25.61 -16.61
CA ASP A 143 0.24 26.26 -17.69
C ASP A 143 1.10 27.25 -18.48
N PHE A 144 2.00 27.96 -17.78
CA PHE A 144 2.97 28.85 -18.40
C PHE A 144 3.93 28.07 -19.31
N ALA A 145 4.45 26.93 -18.83
CA ALA A 145 5.30 26.05 -19.62
C ALA A 145 4.56 25.40 -20.80
N GLU A 146 3.37 24.84 -20.57
CA GLU A 146 2.56 24.24 -21.61
C GLU A 146 2.22 25.25 -22.71
N LYS A 147 1.79 26.47 -22.38
CA LYS A 147 1.49 27.49 -23.39
C LYS A 147 2.75 28.05 -24.06
N LEU A 148 3.85 28.21 -23.33
CA LEU A 148 5.13 28.63 -23.91
C LEU A 148 5.66 27.61 -24.94
N PHE A 149 5.37 26.31 -24.73
CA PHE A 149 5.98 25.21 -25.48
C PHE A 149 5.02 24.35 -26.32
N SER A 150 3.70 24.56 -26.26
CA SER A 150 2.66 23.87 -27.08
C SER A 150 2.91 23.96 -28.60
N ASN A 151 3.80 24.86 -29.02
CA ASN A 151 4.21 25.03 -30.43
C ASN A 151 5.70 24.73 -30.70
N ILE A 152 6.51 24.39 -29.68
CA ILE A 152 7.93 24.05 -29.84
C ILE A 152 8.13 22.62 -30.32
N GLY A 153 7.15 21.72 -30.10
CA GLY A 153 7.13 20.37 -30.67
C GLY A 153 7.17 20.29 -32.21
N LYS A 154 7.03 21.44 -32.92
CA LYS A 154 7.16 21.52 -34.38
C LYS A 154 8.52 22.04 -34.87
N VAL A 155 9.45 22.35 -33.97
CA VAL A 155 10.76 22.95 -34.29
C VAL A 155 11.90 22.03 -33.83
N ALA A 156 13.01 22.05 -34.56
CA ALA A 156 14.17 21.15 -34.48
C ALA A 156 14.60 20.68 -33.07
N ALA A 157 15.22 19.49 -33.00
CA ALA A 157 15.68 18.82 -31.77
C ALA A 157 16.51 19.71 -30.80
N SER A 158 17.19 20.74 -31.31
CA SER A 158 17.94 21.73 -30.50
C SER A 158 17.05 22.56 -29.57
N ASN A 159 15.78 22.79 -29.93
CA ASN A 159 14.82 23.57 -29.13
C ASN A 159 14.19 22.73 -28.01
N LEU A 160 14.05 21.42 -28.21
CA LEU A 160 13.53 20.50 -27.20
C LEU A 160 14.54 20.32 -26.06
N ALA A 161 15.81 20.07 -26.36
CA ALA A 161 16.88 19.93 -25.35
C ALA A 161 17.02 21.18 -24.47
N TRP A 162 16.79 22.37 -25.05
CA TRP A 162 16.76 23.63 -24.31
C TRP A 162 15.51 23.78 -23.44
N ALA A 163 14.33 23.44 -23.95
CA ALA A 163 13.08 23.46 -23.19
C ALA A 163 13.15 22.56 -21.96
N ILE A 164 13.73 21.36 -22.13
CA ILE A 164 14.00 20.41 -21.06
C ILE A 164 14.98 21.03 -20.04
N GLU A 165 16.08 21.64 -20.49
CA GLU A 165 17.04 22.31 -19.61
C GLU A 165 16.40 23.49 -18.83
N MET A 166 15.50 24.23 -19.46
CA MET A 166 14.79 25.37 -18.87
C MET A 166 13.72 24.98 -17.87
N LEU A 167 12.98 23.88 -18.09
CA LEU A 167 11.80 23.54 -17.28
C LEU A 167 12.06 22.42 -16.29
N MET A 168 13.01 21.54 -16.61
CA MET A 168 13.46 20.44 -15.76
C MET A 168 14.78 20.75 -15.06
N GLY A 169 15.38 21.93 -15.32
CA GLY A 169 16.60 22.34 -14.65
C GLY A 169 16.41 22.52 -13.15
N PRO A 170 17.42 22.20 -12.32
CA PRO A 170 17.37 22.35 -10.86
C PRO A 170 17.16 23.80 -10.39
N GLU A 171 17.40 24.76 -11.27
CA GLU A 171 17.25 26.20 -11.00
C GLU A 171 15.80 26.70 -11.11
N THR A 172 14.86 25.83 -11.49
CA THR A 172 13.42 26.15 -11.64
C THR A 172 12.56 25.37 -10.65
N THR A 173 11.33 25.82 -10.41
CA THR A 173 10.34 25.12 -9.58
C THR A 173 9.34 24.29 -10.38
N ILE A 174 9.39 24.36 -11.72
CA ILE A 174 8.39 23.75 -12.61
C ILE A 174 8.44 22.21 -12.54
N TRP A 175 9.64 21.63 -12.46
CA TRP A 175 9.80 20.18 -12.28
C TRP A 175 9.17 19.65 -10.99
N VAL A 176 9.07 20.47 -9.93
CA VAL A 176 8.49 20.08 -8.64
C VAL A 176 7.01 19.80 -8.81
N GLU A 177 6.30 20.72 -9.47
CA GLU A 177 4.87 20.61 -9.77
C GLU A 177 4.62 19.41 -10.71
N ALA A 178 5.42 19.27 -11.77
CA ALA A 178 5.31 18.15 -12.69
C ALA A 178 5.51 16.79 -12.01
N VAL A 179 6.53 16.66 -11.17
CA VAL A 179 6.82 15.44 -10.40
C VAL A 179 5.69 15.11 -9.42
N ARG A 180 5.20 16.10 -8.67
CA ARG A 180 4.08 15.91 -7.72
C ARG A 180 2.79 15.51 -8.43
N ALA A 181 2.43 16.22 -9.49
CA ALA A 181 1.24 15.91 -10.28
C ALA A 181 1.31 14.48 -10.85
N ARG A 182 2.51 14.01 -11.23
CA ARG A 182 2.69 12.65 -11.75
C ARG A 182 2.62 11.59 -10.68
N THR A 183 3.18 11.83 -9.51
CA THR A 183 3.01 10.92 -8.36
C THR A 183 1.55 10.84 -7.94
N ASP A 184 0.83 11.97 -7.87
CA ASP A 184 -0.61 12.01 -7.57
C ASP A 184 -1.42 11.23 -8.62
N ALA A 185 -1.14 11.43 -9.92
CA ALA A 185 -1.80 10.71 -11.00
C ALA A 185 -1.54 9.20 -10.96
N LEU A 186 -0.31 8.76 -10.64
CA LEU A 186 0.01 7.35 -10.46
C LEU A 186 -0.75 6.75 -9.27
N ILE A 187 -0.80 7.46 -8.14
CA ILE A 187 -1.54 6.99 -6.96
C ILE A 187 -3.03 6.87 -7.28
N GLU A 188 -3.63 7.84 -7.97
CA GLU A 188 -5.04 7.76 -8.37
C GLU A 188 -5.29 6.59 -9.33
N GLN A 189 -4.41 6.36 -10.31
CA GLN A 189 -4.49 5.19 -11.21
C GLN A 189 -4.41 3.85 -10.47
N LEU A 190 -3.70 3.83 -9.34
CA LEU A 190 -3.53 2.66 -8.48
C LEU A 190 -4.57 2.59 -7.35
N THR A 191 -5.51 3.53 -7.29
CA THR A 191 -6.55 3.62 -6.26
C THR A 191 -7.91 3.22 -6.82
N GLY A 192 -8.48 2.15 -6.26
CA GLY A 192 -9.84 1.70 -6.53
C GLY A 192 -10.72 1.81 -5.31
N ASP A 193 -11.96 1.37 -5.43
CA ASP A 193 -12.82 1.18 -4.27
C ASP A 193 -12.21 0.13 -3.32
N PRO A 194 -12.53 0.16 -2.01
CA PRO A 194 -12.00 -0.81 -1.06
C PRO A 194 -12.15 -2.27 -1.50
N ASP A 195 -13.20 -2.61 -2.24
CA ASP A 195 -13.50 -3.94 -2.77
C ASP A 195 -12.81 -4.27 -4.12
N ASP A 196 -12.17 -3.29 -4.79
CA ASP A 196 -11.48 -3.52 -6.06
C ASP A 196 -10.09 -4.13 -5.86
N ALA A 197 -10.05 -5.47 -5.85
CA ALA A 197 -8.83 -6.25 -5.70
C ALA A 197 -7.81 -6.08 -6.84
N ARG A 198 -8.18 -5.47 -7.97
CA ARG A 198 -7.27 -5.27 -9.13
C ARG A 198 -6.26 -4.15 -8.88
N LEU A 199 -6.61 -3.21 -8.00
CA LEU A 199 -5.80 -2.04 -7.70
C LEU A 199 -5.23 -2.17 -6.28
N PRO A 200 -3.97 -1.77 -6.04
CA PRO A 200 -3.31 -2.00 -4.76
C PRO A 200 -3.79 -1.07 -3.63
N TYR A 201 -4.40 0.06 -3.96
CA TYR A 201 -4.85 1.05 -2.97
C TYR A 201 -6.38 1.11 -2.88
N GLY A 202 -6.88 1.20 -1.65
CA GLY A 202 -8.27 1.54 -1.37
C GLY A 202 -8.46 3.05 -1.30
N ARG A 203 -9.52 3.55 -1.93
CA ARG A 203 -9.99 4.93 -1.78
C ARG A 203 -10.33 5.19 -0.31
N ASP A 204 -9.88 6.34 0.19
CA ASP A 204 -10.04 6.78 1.58
C ASP A 204 -9.49 5.83 2.66
N LEU A 205 -8.74 4.80 2.27
CA LEU A 205 -8.07 3.86 3.17
C LEU A 205 -6.56 4.02 3.07
N LEU A 206 -5.91 4.42 4.17
CA LEU A 206 -4.45 4.47 4.28
C LEU A 206 -4.03 3.89 5.63
N PHE A 207 -3.29 2.79 5.60
CA PHE A 207 -2.73 2.17 6.79
C PHE A 207 -1.35 2.78 7.06
N GLY A 208 -1.31 3.77 7.95
CA GLY A 208 -0.07 4.44 8.34
C GLY A 208 0.93 3.46 8.94
N ARG A 209 2.22 3.64 8.61
CA ARG A 209 3.31 2.77 9.06
C ARG A 209 4.41 3.59 9.73
N ARG A 210 5.02 3.05 10.78
CA ARG A 210 6.20 3.66 11.42
C ARG A 210 7.34 3.85 10.41
N ALA A 211 7.51 2.88 9.51
CA ALA A 211 8.50 2.94 8.43
C ALA A 211 8.43 4.24 7.60
N THR A 212 7.24 4.83 7.40
CA THR A 212 7.11 6.11 6.67
C THR A 212 7.83 7.25 7.40
N VAL A 213 7.68 7.32 8.72
CA VAL A 213 8.32 8.34 9.57
C VAL A 213 9.82 8.11 9.63
N ASP A 214 10.25 6.85 9.77
CA ASP A 214 11.66 6.47 9.79
C ASP A 214 12.37 6.84 8.49
N ILE A 215 11.74 6.62 7.33
CA ILE A 215 12.27 7.08 6.04
C ILE A 215 12.52 8.59 6.07
N LEU A 216 11.51 9.39 6.43
CA LEU A 216 11.65 10.84 6.44
C LEU A 216 12.75 11.30 7.40
N SER A 217 12.87 10.69 8.58
CA SER A 217 13.97 10.96 9.51
C SER A 217 15.31 10.66 8.87
N MET A 218 15.50 9.46 8.31
CA MET A 218 16.76 9.07 7.67
C MET A 218 17.12 9.97 6.49
N LEU A 219 16.15 10.37 5.67
CA LEU A 219 16.36 11.29 4.54
C LEU A 219 16.79 12.68 5.02
N ASN A 220 16.17 13.19 6.09
CA ASN A 220 16.54 14.47 6.71
C ASN A 220 17.94 14.40 7.36
N ASP A 221 18.31 13.25 7.92
CA ASP A 221 19.65 12.98 8.49
C ASP A 221 20.73 12.75 7.42
N GLY A 222 20.35 12.79 6.14
CA GLY A 222 21.28 12.75 5.01
C GLY A 222 21.48 11.38 4.37
N ALA A 223 20.70 10.36 4.74
CA ALA A 223 20.73 9.05 4.07
C ALA A 223 20.44 9.23 2.57
N LYS A 224 21.28 8.68 1.69
CA LYS A 224 21.16 8.84 0.24
C LYS A 224 20.15 7.88 -0.37
N ALA A 225 20.07 6.67 0.17
CA ALA A 225 19.16 5.63 -0.27
C ALA A 225 18.55 4.94 0.95
N VAL A 226 17.25 4.66 0.88
CA VAL A 226 16.53 3.84 1.85
C VAL A 226 15.86 2.69 1.10
N VAL A 227 16.03 1.46 1.58
CA VAL A 227 15.44 0.24 1.01
C VAL A 227 14.41 -0.30 2.00
N LEU A 228 13.16 -0.35 1.57
CA LEU A 228 12.07 -1.04 2.24
C LEU A 228 12.12 -2.52 1.87
N GLU A 229 12.54 -3.35 2.82
CA GLU A 229 12.52 -4.80 2.73
C GLU A 229 11.29 -5.35 3.44
N GLY A 230 10.79 -6.52 3.04
CA GLY A 230 9.72 -7.19 3.76
C GLY A 230 8.98 -8.19 2.90
N ALA A 231 8.22 -9.09 3.52
CA ALA A 231 7.43 -10.08 2.80
C ALA A 231 6.40 -9.43 1.85
N PRO A 232 5.93 -10.16 0.81
CA PRO A 232 4.79 -9.71 0.03
C PRO A 232 3.58 -9.42 0.93
N LEU A 233 2.80 -8.40 0.56
CA LEU A 233 1.63 -7.92 1.31
C LEU A 233 1.91 -7.32 2.71
N SER A 234 3.17 -7.12 3.10
CA SER A 234 3.50 -6.43 4.37
C SER A 234 3.13 -4.93 4.38
N GLY A 235 2.84 -4.35 3.21
CA GLY A 235 2.40 -2.95 3.09
C GLY A 235 3.46 -1.97 2.60
N LYS A 236 4.57 -2.45 2.02
CA LYS A 236 5.61 -1.58 1.42
C LYS A 236 5.05 -0.51 0.46
N SER A 237 4.12 -0.88 -0.42
CA SER A 237 3.47 0.09 -1.32
C SER A 237 2.58 1.11 -0.59
N ASN A 238 2.03 0.77 0.59
CA ASN A 238 1.29 1.73 1.44
C ASN A 238 2.27 2.73 2.09
N VAL A 239 3.46 2.30 2.49
CA VAL A 239 4.53 3.19 2.99
C VAL A 239 4.88 4.24 1.93
N LEU A 240 5.08 3.82 0.68
CA LEU A 240 5.38 4.75 -0.42
C LEU A 240 4.23 5.72 -0.71
N ARG A 241 2.97 5.25 -0.65
CA ARG A 241 1.78 6.11 -0.79
C ARG A 241 1.67 7.15 0.33
N ASP A 242 1.90 6.75 1.57
CA ASP A 242 1.89 7.68 2.70
C ASP A 242 3.05 8.68 2.62
N LEU A 243 4.24 8.24 2.19
CA LEU A 243 5.38 9.11 1.93
C LEU A 243 5.06 10.16 0.85
N ALA A 244 4.39 9.76 -0.23
CA ALA A 244 3.94 10.70 -1.27
C ALA A 244 2.98 11.75 -0.70
N ARG A 245 2.04 11.33 0.16
CA ARG A 245 1.12 12.24 0.85
C ARG A 245 1.86 13.26 1.73
N LEU A 246 2.84 12.81 2.51
CA LEU A 246 3.63 13.67 3.40
C LEU A 246 4.57 14.63 2.64
N THR A 247 5.01 14.26 1.44
CA THR A 247 5.92 15.07 0.62
C THR A 247 5.20 15.98 -0.39
N ARG A 248 3.88 15.80 -0.57
CA ARG A 248 3.06 16.54 -1.55
C ARG A 248 3.19 18.06 -1.47
N SER A 249 3.27 18.61 -0.26
CA SER A 249 3.40 20.06 -0.03
C SER A 249 4.68 20.43 0.70
N SER A 250 5.66 19.51 0.77
CA SER A 250 6.89 19.74 1.51
C SER A 250 7.73 20.85 0.85
N PRO A 251 8.25 21.84 1.60
CA PRO A 251 9.21 22.79 1.02
C PRO A 251 10.57 22.15 0.74
N ASP A 252 10.84 20.99 1.35
CA ASP A 252 12.14 20.32 1.32
C ASP A 252 12.21 19.17 0.32
N TRP A 253 11.07 18.54 0.04
CA TRP A 253 11.00 17.31 -0.74
C TRP A 253 9.99 17.37 -1.89
N ALA A 254 10.36 16.77 -3.01
CA ALA A 254 9.49 16.48 -4.13
C ALA A 254 9.68 15.02 -4.51
N MET A 255 8.63 14.21 -4.46
CA MET A 255 8.70 12.77 -4.69
C MET A 255 8.20 12.41 -6.09
N LEU A 256 9.02 11.72 -6.88
CA LEU A 256 8.63 11.03 -8.11
C LEU A 256 8.51 9.54 -7.81
N MET A 257 7.29 9.01 -7.87
CA MET A 257 7.02 7.60 -7.68
C MET A 257 7.01 6.85 -9.03
N ILE A 258 7.68 5.69 -9.08
CA ILE A 258 7.78 4.82 -10.24
C ILE A 258 7.41 3.40 -9.84
N ASN A 259 6.54 2.76 -10.61
CA ASN A 259 6.24 1.34 -10.46
C ASN A 259 7.22 0.49 -11.32
N ALA A 260 8.00 -0.37 -10.67
CA ALA A 260 8.96 -1.26 -11.32
C ALA A 260 8.35 -2.62 -11.74
N ALA A 261 7.10 -2.91 -11.35
CA ALA A 261 6.48 -4.22 -11.55
C ALA A 261 6.12 -4.54 -13.01
N THR A 262 6.01 -3.56 -13.90
CA THR A 262 5.73 -3.81 -15.33
C THR A 262 6.98 -4.34 -16.03
N ALA A 263 6.87 -5.39 -16.85
CA ALA A 263 8.01 -6.00 -17.51
C ALA A 263 8.63 -5.10 -18.61
N GLY A 264 9.95 -5.18 -18.81
CA GLY A 264 10.62 -4.82 -20.07
C GLY A 264 11.36 -3.48 -20.14
N ALA A 265 10.96 -2.45 -19.39
CA ALA A 265 11.63 -1.14 -19.43
C ALA A 265 12.51 -0.86 -18.19
N GLY A 266 13.68 -0.27 -18.40
CA GLY A 266 14.54 0.27 -17.34
C GLY A 266 13.96 1.54 -16.69
N LEU A 267 14.59 2.00 -15.61
CA LEU A 267 14.20 3.21 -14.86
C LEU A 267 14.20 4.45 -15.76
N PHE A 268 15.27 4.67 -16.53
CA PHE A 268 15.40 5.88 -17.33
C PHE A 268 14.35 5.96 -18.44
N GLN A 269 14.04 4.83 -19.08
CA GLN A 269 12.99 4.75 -20.09
C GLN A 269 11.60 5.01 -19.49
N ARG A 270 11.34 4.54 -18.27
CA ARG A 270 10.05 4.80 -17.59
C ARG A 270 9.84 6.26 -17.30
N ILE A 271 10.86 6.93 -16.77
CA ILE A 271 10.80 8.36 -16.49
C ILE A 271 10.64 9.16 -17.79
N ALA A 272 11.31 8.74 -18.87
CA ALA A 272 11.17 9.35 -20.19
C ALA A 272 9.72 9.26 -20.69
N ASN A 273 9.14 8.04 -20.70
CA ASN A 273 7.75 7.82 -21.10
C ASN A 273 6.77 8.58 -20.23
N LEU A 274 7.05 8.68 -18.92
CA LEU A 274 6.23 9.40 -17.96
C LEU A 274 6.18 10.88 -18.31
N PHE A 275 7.34 11.53 -18.54
CA PHE A 275 7.38 12.93 -18.96
C PHE A 275 6.79 13.16 -20.35
N GLU A 276 6.95 12.23 -21.29
CA GLU A 276 6.31 12.31 -22.60
C GLU A 276 4.78 12.35 -22.48
N ALA A 277 4.20 11.49 -21.65
CA ALA A 277 2.76 11.49 -21.37
C ALA A 277 2.30 12.69 -20.50
N THR A 278 3.22 13.54 -20.04
CA THR A 278 2.90 14.68 -19.16
C THR A 278 3.02 16.01 -19.85
N LEU A 279 4.13 16.17 -20.54
CA LEU A 279 4.59 17.44 -21.06
C LEU A 279 4.53 17.42 -22.60
N GLU A 280 4.09 16.30 -23.19
CA GLU A 280 4.13 16.02 -24.63
C GLU A 280 5.55 16.13 -25.21
N TRP A 281 6.57 15.89 -24.37
CA TRP A 281 7.98 15.94 -24.75
C TRP A 281 8.55 14.55 -24.96
N SER A 282 9.05 14.25 -26.15
CA SER A 282 9.78 13.02 -26.41
C SER A 282 11.17 13.10 -25.76
N LEU A 283 11.32 12.54 -24.55
CA LEU A 283 12.61 12.39 -23.88
C LEU A 283 13.26 11.06 -24.22
N SER A 284 14.58 11.06 -24.43
CA SER A 284 15.37 9.84 -24.47
C SER A 284 15.80 9.41 -23.06
N PRO A 285 16.04 8.11 -22.81
CA PRO A 285 16.59 7.63 -21.54
C PRO A 285 17.91 8.33 -21.15
N GLN A 286 18.73 8.68 -22.13
CA GLN A 286 20.02 9.35 -21.89
C GLN A 286 19.83 10.81 -21.41
N GLU A 287 18.79 11.50 -21.87
CA GLU A 287 18.44 12.84 -21.39
C GLU A 287 17.94 12.80 -19.95
N VAL A 288 17.09 11.82 -19.61
CA VAL A 288 16.67 11.58 -18.22
C VAL A 288 17.86 11.30 -17.31
N ARG A 289 18.78 10.44 -17.75
CA ARG A 289 20.01 10.14 -17.02
C ARG A 289 20.84 11.41 -16.75
N THR A 290 20.98 12.26 -17.77
CA THR A 290 21.70 13.54 -17.65
C THR A 290 20.99 14.50 -16.70
N TRP A 291 19.66 14.55 -16.77
CA TRP A 291 18.82 15.34 -15.89
C TRP A 291 18.96 14.91 -14.42
N LEU A 292 18.80 13.62 -14.09
CA LEU A 292 18.94 13.10 -12.72
C LEU A 292 20.33 13.41 -12.13
N ARG A 293 21.40 13.27 -12.92
CA ARG A 293 22.75 13.63 -12.47
C ARG A 293 22.89 15.10 -12.12
N ARG A 294 22.33 16.00 -12.95
CA ARG A 294 22.34 17.45 -12.69
C ARG A 294 21.51 17.80 -11.46
N MET A 295 20.28 17.27 -11.39
CA MET A 295 19.39 17.43 -10.23
C MET A 295 20.07 17.03 -8.94
N SER A 296 20.77 15.88 -8.93
CA SER A 296 21.42 15.38 -7.73
C SER A 296 22.46 16.34 -7.14
N LYS A 297 23.09 17.18 -7.96
CA LYS A 297 24.13 18.13 -7.55
C LYS A 297 23.59 19.54 -7.30
N SER A 298 22.28 19.72 -7.33
CA SER A 298 21.65 20.99 -6.99
C SER A 298 21.89 21.34 -5.52
N ASN A 299 22.05 22.65 -5.26
CA ASN A 299 22.09 23.20 -3.91
C ASN A 299 20.76 23.86 -3.52
N ARG A 300 19.73 23.73 -4.39
CA ARG A 300 18.40 24.31 -4.18
C ARG A 300 17.42 23.26 -3.66
N LYS A 301 16.44 23.72 -2.87
CA LYS A 301 15.29 22.93 -2.42
C LYS A 301 14.06 23.20 -3.29
N PRO A 302 13.10 22.26 -3.37
CA PRO A 302 13.12 20.92 -2.75
C PRO A 302 14.10 19.96 -3.44
N ALA A 303 14.58 18.97 -2.69
CA ALA A 303 15.34 17.85 -3.23
C ALA A 303 14.40 16.78 -3.80
N LEU A 304 14.87 16.04 -4.82
CA LEU A 304 14.10 14.98 -5.47
C LEU A 304 14.23 13.67 -4.69
N ILE A 305 13.09 13.10 -4.29
CA ILE A 305 12.98 11.70 -3.85
C ILE A 305 12.53 10.89 -5.05
N LEU A 306 13.35 9.96 -5.51
CA LEU A 306 12.98 8.97 -6.51
C LEU A 306 12.55 7.69 -5.78
N ALA A 307 11.24 7.48 -5.71
CA ALA A 307 10.64 6.33 -5.05
C ALA A 307 10.30 5.24 -6.08
N VAL A 308 10.86 4.04 -5.94
CA VAL A 308 10.70 2.94 -6.89
C VAL A 308 10.06 1.74 -6.20
N ASP A 309 8.81 1.43 -6.57
CA ASP A 309 8.03 0.36 -5.97
C ASP A 309 8.24 -0.97 -6.71
N GLY A 310 8.63 -2.02 -5.99
CA GLY A 310 8.70 -3.41 -6.48
C GLY A 310 9.96 -3.72 -7.29
N VAL A 311 11.12 -3.22 -6.87
CA VAL A 311 12.40 -3.49 -7.55
C VAL A 311 12.72 -4.99 -7.49
N ALA A 312 12.74 -5.64 -8.65
CA ALA A 312 13.07 -7.05 -8.77
C ALA A 312 14.59 -7.24 -9.02
N PRO A 313 15.22 -8.24 -8.38
CA PRO A 313 16.62 -8.58 -8.63
C PRO A 313 16.87 -8.92 -10.10
N GLY A 314 17.97 -8.42 -10.66
CA GLY A 314 18.33 -8.63 -12.07
C GLY A 314 17.42 -7.94 -13.09
N SER A 315 16.46 -7.12 -12.66
CA SER A 315 15.64 -6.32 -13.59
C SER A 315 16.44 -5.16 -14.19
N ALA A 316 16.02 -4.68 -15.37
CA ALA A 316 16.61 -3.48 -15.98
C ALA A 316 16.53 -2.24 -15.06
N VAL A 317 15.50 -2.16 -14.22
CA VAL A 317 15.37 -1.10 -13.20
C VAL A 317 16.48 -1.22 -12.15
N ALA A 318 16.76 -2.43 -11.66
CA ALA A 318 17.84 -2.65 -10.70
C ALA A 318 19.21 -2.29 -11.31
N SER A 319 19.44 -2.63 -12.59
CA SER A 319 20.68 -2.24 -13.30
C SER A 319 20.83 -0.72 -13.46
N ASP A 320 19.76 0.00 -13.82
CA ASP A 320 19.80 1.46 -13.95
C ASP A 320 20.03 2.16 -12.59
N LEU A 321 19.48 1.61 -11.50
CA LEU A 321 19.70 2.13 -10.14
C LEU A 321 21.15 1.92 -9.67
N GLU A 322 21.72 0.75 -9.96
CA GLU A 322 23.13 0.46 -9.70
C GLU A 322 24.04 1.42 -10.48
N GLU A 323 23.76 1.63 -11.76
CA GLU A 323 24.50 2.56 -12.61
C GLU A 323 24.44 4.01 -12.11
N LEU A 324 23.25 4.44 -11.64
CA LEU A 324 23.07 5.75 -11.03
C LEU A 324 23.94 5.90 -9.77
N ALA A 325 23.99 4.87 -8.92
CA ALA A 325 24.79 4.85 -7.70
C ALA A 325 26.31 4.81 -7.99
N GLU A 326 26.76 3.99 -8.94
CA GLU A 326 28.17 3.89 -9.36
C GLU A 326 28.73 5.25 -9.77
N THR A 327 27.91 6.06 -10.44
CA THR A 327 28.36 7.37 -10.94
C THR A 327 28.39 8.45 -9.86
N GLY A 328 27.89 8.15 -8.67
CA GLY A 328 27.77 9.06 -7.53
C GLY A 328 26.72 10.15 -7.79
N PHE A 329 25.71 10.22 -6.94
CA PHE A 329 24.71 11.29 -6.96
C PHE A 329 24.82 12.16 -5.70
N GLY A 330 24.56 13.47 -5.86
CA GLY A 330 24.75 14.47 -4.80
C GLY A 330 23.61 14.52 -3.77
N ASP A 331 23.54 15.62 -3.01
CA ASP A 331 22.59 15.77 -1.90
C ASP A 331 21.14 16.10 -2.30
N ALA A 332 20.91 16.55 -3.53
CA ALA A 332 19.56 16.90 -3.99
C ALA A 332 18.81 15.74 -4.65
N LEU A 333 19.38 14.52 -4.64
CA LEU A 333 18.68 13.29 -5.03
C LEU A 333 18.72 12.28 -3.88
N ARG A 334 17.58 11.65 -3.63
CA ARG A 334 17.38 10.59 -2.63
C ARG A 334 16.65 9.43 -3.27
N LEU A 335 17.03 8.20 -2.93
CA LEU A 335 16.37 6.99 -3.41
C LEU A 335 15.55 6.37 -2.29
N VAL A 336 14.31 5.96 -2.58
CA VAL A 336 13.51 5.11 -1.70
C VAL A 336 13.03 3.92 -2.53
N LEU A 337 13.50 2.72 -2.22
CA LEU A 337 13.26 1.53 -3.01
C LEU A 337 12.43 0.55 -2.21
N SER A 338 11.46 -0.14 -2.81
CA SER A 338 10.84 -1.31 -2.18
C SER A 338 11.25 -2.60 -2.87
N THR A 339 11.52 -3.64 -2.09
CA THR A 339 11.89 -4.99 -2.56
C THR A 339 11.42 -6.01 -1.54
N ASP A 340 11.36 -7.28 -1.94
CA ASP A 340 11.10 -8.36 -0.98
C ASP A 340 12.36 -8.77 -0.23
N ARG A 341 13.55 -8.61 -0.85
CA ARG A 341 14.83 -8.79 -0.14
C ARG A 341 15.86 -7.75 -0.55
N ALA A 342 16.44 -7.05 0.42
CA ALA A 342 17.42 -5.99 0.15
C ALA A 342 18.75 -6.56 -0.34
N ASP A 343 19.19 -7.69 0.23
CA ASP A 343 20.48 -8.33 -0.09
C ASP A 343 20.64 -8.61 -1.59
N THR A 344 19.56 -8.98 -2.27
CA THR A 344 19.55 -9.32 -3.68
C THR A 344 19.67 -8.13 -4.63
N ILE A 345 19.29 -6.92 -4.20
CA ILE A 345 19.39 -5.71 -5.02
C ILE A 345 20.58 -4.83 -4.64
N LEU A 346 21.14 -5.03 -3.44
CA LEU A 346 22.35 -4.34 -2.97
C LEU A 346 23.64 -5.06 -3.39
N ARG A 347 23.56 -6.25 -3.98
CA ARG A 347 24.71 -6.95 -4.57
C ARG A 347 24.88 -6.55 -6.03
N GLY A 348 26.12 -6.43 -6.47
CA GLY A 348 26.45 -6.13 -7.87
C GLY A 348 26.05 -7.27 -8.81
N ALA A 349 26.20 -7.06 -10.13
CA ALA A 349 25.71 -7.97 -11.17
C ALA A 349 26.19 -9.44 -11.06
N ASN A 350 27.31 -9.70 -10.38
CA ASN A 350 27.83 -11.06 -10.14
C ASN A 350 27.22 -11.74 -8.89
N GLY A 351 26.40 -11.04 -8.10
CA GLY A 351 25.81 -11.51 -6.85
C GLY A 351 26.79 -11.74 -5.68
N ARG A 352 28.09 -11.52 -5.89
CA ARG A 352 29.16 -11.83 -4.92
C ARG A 352 29.74 -10.59 -4.27
N THR A 353 29.91 -9.53 -5.04
CA THR A 353 30.48 -8.27 -4.57
C THR A 353 29.38 -7.31 -4.14
N PRO A 354 29.63 -6.45 -3.13
CA PRO A 354 28.75 -5.31 -2.86
C PRO A 354 28.51 -4.50 -4.14
N GLY A 355 27.27 -4.09 -4.36
CA GLY A 355 26.92 -3.13 -5.40
C GLY A 355 27.19 -1.70 -4.95
N ALA A 356 27.10 -0.75 -5.86
CA ALA A 356 27.30 0.68 -5.59
C ALA A 356 26.22 1.28 -4.68
N LEU A 357 25.02 0.68 -4.62
CA LEU A 357 23.97 1.08 -3.68
C LEU A 357 24.25 0.66 -2.23
N GLU A 358 24.93 -0.46 -2.00
CA GLU A 358 25.15 -1.03 -0.66
C GLU A 358 25.77 -0.05 0.36
N PRO A 359 26.86 0.67 0.05
CA PRO A 359 27.50 1.52 1.05
C PRO A 359 26.67 2.76 1.43
N VAL A 360 25.67 3.12 0.62
CA VAL A 360 24.85 4.33 0.80
C VAL A 360 23.40 4.03 1.20
N ALA A 361 23.00 2.76 1.16
CA ALA A 361 21.65 2.31 1.48
C ALA A 361 21.47 2.07 2.98
N LYS A 362 20.33 2.50 3.50
CA LYS A 362 19.79 2.06 4.79
C LYS A 362 18.63 1.11 4.53
N VAL A 363 18.60 -0.02 5.20
CA VAL A 363 17.51 -0.99 5.07
C VAL A 363 16.53 -0.78 6.23
N ILE A 364 15.24 -0.69 5.91
CA ILE A 364 14.14 -0.70 6.86
C ILE A 364 13.30 -1.93 6.54
N GLU A 365 13.10 -2.78 7.54
CA GLU A 365 12.20 -3.92 7.42
C GLU A 365 10.74 -3.49 7.67
N VAL A 366 9.85 -3.94 6.80
CA VAL A 366 8.41 -3.71 6.86
C VAL A 366 7.73 -5.05 7.03
N ASP A 367 7.28 -5.31 8.25
CA ASP A 367 6.57 -6.51 8.63
C ASP A 367 5.04 -6.27 8.68
N LEU A 368 4.29 -7.21 9.25
CA LEU A 368 2.89 -7.05 9.64
C LEU A 368 2.68 -5.79 10.50
N LEU A 369 1.43 -5.32 10.56
CA LEU A 369 1.06 -4.20 11.42
C LEU A 369 1.28 -4.59 12.88
N ASP A 370 2.14 -3.84 13.58
CA ASP A 370 2.27 -3.99 15.03
C ASP A 370 1.02 -3.46 15.77
N ASP A 371 0.97 -3.64 17.09
CA ASP A 371 -0.20 -3.26 17.90
C ASP A 371 -0.51 -1.76 17.82
N GLN A 372 0.53 -0.93 17.73
CA GLN A 372 0.38 0.51 17.64
C GLN A 372 -0.12 0.92 16.24
N GLU A 373 0.44 0.33 15.19
CA GLU A 373 0.00 0.55 13.80
C GLU A 373 -1.46 0.08 13.61
N PHE A 374 -1.83 -1.08 14.17
CA PHE A 374 -3.22 -1.56 14.11
C PHE A 374 -4.18 -0.66 14.90
N GLN A 375 -3.76 -0.11 16.05
CA GLN A 375 -4.56 0.86 16.78
C GLN A 375 -4.83 2.14 15.95
N TYR A 376 -3.83 2.64 15.22
CA TYR A 376 -4.04 3.76 14.29
C TYR A 376 -5.02 3.43 13.17
N VAL A 377 -5.04 2.19 12.66
CA VAL A 377 -6.06 1.76 11.70
C VAL A 377 -7.46 1.89 12.30
N ARG A 378 -7.67 1.41 13.54
CA ARG A 378 -8.97 1.48 14.23
C ARG A 378 -9.45 2.92 14.38
N GLU A 379 -8.54 3.83 14.71
CA GLU A 379 -8.83 5.27 14.82
C GLU A 379 -9.15 5.90 13.46
N ALA A 380 -8.45 5.47 12.40
CA ALA A 380 -8.65 6.02 11.05
C ALA A 380 -10.00 5.64 10.42
N ILE A 381 -10.57 4.48 10.77
CA ILE A 381 -11.86 4.02 10.23
C ILE A 381 -13.06 4.44 11.09
N ALA A 382 -12.84 4.82 12.35
CA ALA A 382 -13.90 5.24 13.28
C ALA A 382 -14.78 6.39 12.74
N PRO A 383 -14.26 7.42 12.02
CA PRO A 383 -15.10 8.46 11.42
C PRO A 383 -16.13 7.94 10.41
N ALA A 384 -15.87 6.78 9.78
CA ALA A 384 -16.81 6.10 8.89
C ALA A 384 -17.85 5.25 9.67
N ARG A 385 -17.88 5.37 11.00
CA ARG A 385 -18.71 4.55 11.92
C ARG A 385 -18.45 3.06 11.79
N LEU A 386 -17.21 2.70 11.44
CA LEU A 386 -16.71 1.34 11.38
C LEU A 386 -15.81 1.09 12.59
N PHE A 387 -16.09 0.03 13.34
CA PHE A 387 -15.30 -0.38 14.50
C PHE A 387 -14.99 -1.86 14.44
N PHE A 388 -13.96 -2.31 15.15
CA PHE A 388 -13.75 -3.73 15.40
C PHE A 388 -14.39 -4.12 16.73
N TYR A 389 -14.96 -5.32 16.82
CA TYR A 389 -15.21 -5.92 18.12
C TYR A 389 -13.91 -6.10 18.91
N GLY A 390 -14.00 -6.06 20.24
CA GLY A 390 -12.85 -6.34 21.11
C GLY A 390 -12.29 -7.75 20.86
N GLY A 391 -10.97 -7.90 20.97
CA GLY A 391 -10.25 -9.12 20.59
C GLY A 391 -9.64 -9.10 19.19
N ALA A 392 -9.99 -8.14 18.32
CA ALA A 392 -9.43 -8.06 16.97
C ALA A 392 -7.91 -7.86 16.95
N GLU A 393 -7.35 -7.31 18.03
CA GLU A 393 -5.92 -7.24 18.30
C GLU A 393 -5.24 -8.61 18.37
N LEU A 394 -5.96 -9.69 18.71
CA LEU A 394 -5.40 -11.05 18.72
C LEU A 394 -5.37 -11.68 17.31
N SER A 395 -6.11 -11.12 16.35
CA SER A 395 -6.20 -11.66 14.98
C SER A 395 -5.02 -11.24 14.11
N GLN A 396 -4.10 -12.18 13.88
CA GLN A 396 -2.92 -11.99 13.04
C GLN A 396 -3.29 -11.67 11.58
N GLU A 397 -4.42 -12.17 11.09
CA GLU A 397 -4.91 -11.92 9.75
C GLU A 397 -5.23 -10.44 9.49
N TYR A 398 -5.68 -9.70 10.51
CA TYR A 398 -5.93 -8.25 10.39
C TYR A 398 -4.67 -7.41 10.43
N ARG A 399 -3.54 -8.01 10.80
CA ARG A 399 -2.23 -7.33 10.75
C ARG A 399 -1.67 -7.26 9.33
N ARG A 400 -2.31 -7.91 8.36
CA ARG A 400 -1.95 -7.87 6.94
C ARG A 400 -2.77 -6.79 6.23
N PRO A 401 -2.17 -5.68 5.76
CA PRO A 401 -2.89 -4.59 5.10
C PRO A 401 -3.87 -5.02 3.98
N TRP A 402 -3.50 -6.02 3.19
CA TRP A 402 -4.37 -6.51 2.11
C TRP A 402 -5.60 -7.26 2.63
N VAL A 403 -5.40 -8.18 3.58
CA VAL A 403 -6.48 -8.96 4.19
C VAL A 403 -7.41 -8.03 4.96
N LEU A 404 -6.84 -7.06 5.69
CA LEU A 404 -7.56 -6.02 6.39
C LEU A 404 -8.42 -5.17 5.44
N ARG A 405 -7.88 -4.77 4.27
CA ARG A 405 -8.67 -4.08 3.24
C ARG A 405 -9.83 -4.94 2.74
N ALA A 406 -9.59 -6.21 2.43
CA ALA A 406 -10.64 -7.12 1.99
C ALA A 406 -11.72 -7.34 3.09
N ALA A 407 -11.32 -7.39 4.36
CA ALA A 407 -12.25 -7.47 5.49
C ALA A 407 -13.08 -6.19 5.66
N LEU A 408 -12.46 -5.01 5.51
CA LEU A 408 -13.13 -3.71 5.53
C LEU A 408 -14.13 -3.58 4.38
N ALA A 409 -13.78 -4.04 3.19
CA ALA A 409 -14.67 -4.07 2.03
C ALA A 409 -15.87 -5.00 2.22
N ALA A 410 -15.73 -6.07 2.99
CA ALA A 410 -16.85 -6.93 3.39
C ALA A 410 -17.73 -6.30 4.48
N GLY A 411 -17.25 -5.26 5.16
CA GLY A 411 -18.01 -4.41 6.07
C GLY A 411 -18.90 -3.44 5.29
N SER A 412 -20.14 -3.29 5.72
CA SER A 412 -21.08 -2.33 5.13
C SER A 412 -21.19 -1.12 6.05
N ILE A 413 -21.02 0.08 5.51
CA ILE A 413 -21.27 1.33 6.24
C ILE A 413 -22.79 1.44 6.41
N PRO A 414 -23.34 1.62 7.63
CA PRO A 414 -24.77 1.77 7.83
C PRO A 414 -25.29 3.08 7.21
N ASP A 415 -26.46 3.04 6.59
CA ASP A 415 -27.11 4.24 6.04
C ASP A 415 -27.55 5.23 7.14
N ASP A 416 -27.96 4.70 8.30
CA ASP A 416 -28.41 5.47 9.47
C ASP A 416 -27.20 5.99 10.27
N GLU A 417 -27.10 7.31 10.45
CA GLU A 417 -25.99 7.99 11.13
C GLU A 417 -25.85 7.62 12.62
N ASP A 418 -26.92 7.18 13.28
CA ASP A 418 -26.91 6.78 14.69
C ASP A 418 -26.41 5.34 14.91
N ILE A 419 -26.18 4.59 13.82
CA ILE A 419 -25.75 3.19 13.85
C ILE A 419 -24.27 3.09 13.50
N ALA A 420 -23.54 2.21 14.17
CA ALA A 420 -22.18 1.84 13.79
C ALA A 420 -22.13 0.38 13.32
N ALA A 421 -21.28 0.10 12.34
CA ALA A 421 -21.01 -1.27 11.93
C ALA A 421 -19.75 -1.79 12.61
N PHE A 422 -19.83 -3.04 13.08
CA PHE A 422 -18.74 -3.73 13.73
C PHE A 422 -18.18 -4.84 12.84
N ILE A 423 -16.87 -4.83 12.67
CA ILE A 423 -16.09 -5.85 12.00
C ILE A 423 -15.80 -6.96 13.03
N PRO A 424 -16.06 -8.23 12.70
CA PRO A 424 -15.79 -9.36 13.59
C PRO A 424 -14.35 -9.36 14.12
N ALA A 425 -14.18 -9.67 15.41
CA ALA A 425 -12.85 -9.81 16.00
C ALA A 425 -12.08 -11.02 15.44
N SER A 426 -12.78 -12.03 14.92
CA SER A 426 -12.21 -13.16 14.17
C SER A 426 -12.82 -13.26 12.77
N MET A 427 -11.97 -13.49 11.77
CA MET A 427 -12.41 -13.66 10.38
C MET A 427 -13.39 -14.84 10.26
N GLY A 428 -14.42 -14.67 9.43
CA GLY A 428 -15.53 -15.62 9.30
C GLY A 428 -15.90 -15.93 7.85
N LEU A 429 -16.86 -16.85 7.66
CA LEU A 429 -17.33 -17.32 6.35
C LEU A 429 -17.76 -16.20 5.38
N LYS A 430 -18.22 -15.04 5.90
CA LYS A 430 -18.57 -13.86 5.08
C LYS A 430 -17.39 -13.35 4.25
N PHE A 431 -16.16 -13.47 4.76
CA PHE A 431 -14.94 -13.11 4.03
C PHE A 431 -14.82 -13.90 2.72
N VAL A 432 -14.96 -15.24 2.80
CA VAL A 432 -14.86 -16.12 1.62
C VAL A 432 -16.03 -15.91 0.66
N GLN A 433 -17.24 -15.68 1.18
CA GLN A 433 -18.41 -15.35 0.36
C GLN A 433 -18.21 -14.05 -0.43
N THR A 434 -17.67 -13.02 0.22
CA THR A 434 -17.36 -11.73 -0.40
C THR A 434 -16.26 -11.90 -1.46
N ALA A 435 -15.22 -12.69 -1.15
CA ALA A 435 -14.15 -13.01 -2.08
C ALA A 435 -14.67 -13.66 -3.38
N ARG A 436 -15.63 -14.59 -3.28
CA ARG A 436 -16.28 -15.22 -4.44
C ARG A 436 -17.03 -14.22 -5.31
N GLN A 437 -17.78 -13.32 -4.68
CA GLN A 437 -18.49 -12.26 -5.38
C GLN A 437 -17.50 -11.36 -6.13
N HIS A 438 -16.38 -10.98 -5.50
CA HIS A 438 -15.35 -10.16 -6.14
C HIS A 438 -14.66 -10.90 -7.28
N LEU A 439 -14.24 -12.15 -7.06
CA LEU A 439 -13.59 -12.98 -8.08
C LEU A 439 -14.49 -13.14 -9.33
N SER A 440 -15.81 -13.27 -9.13
CA SER A 440 -16.76 -13.33 -10.24
C SER A 440 -16.84 -12.03 -11.07
N LYS A 441 -16.54 -10.87 -10.47
CA LYS A 441 -16.53 -9.56 -11.13
C LYS A 441 -15.22 -9.24 -11.86
N VAL A 442 -14.10 -9.85 -11.45
CA VAL A 442 -12.77 -9.62 -12.09
C VAL A 442 -12.79 -10.03 -13.57
N GLY A 443 -13.56 -11.07 -13.91
CA GLY A 443 -13.73 -11.55 -15.29
C GLY A 443 -12.53 -12.34 -15.83
N GLY A 444 -12.62 -12.75 -17.09
CA GLY A 444 -11.58 -13.53 -17.77
C GLY A 444 -11.38 -14.94 -17.20
N ASP A 445 -10.17 -15.46 -17.35
CA ASP A 445 -9.79 -16.81 -16.89
C ASP A 445 -9.31 -16.84 -15.43
N THR A 446 -9.28 -15.71 -14.71
CA THR A 446 -8.62 -15.57 -13.40
C THR A 446 -9.11 -16.58 -12.36
N ALA A 447 -10.43 -16.79 -12.24
CA ALA A 447 -10.98 -17.80 -11.34
C ALA A 447 -10.49 -19.22 -11.68
N ARG A 448 -10.48 -19.58 -12.98
CA ARG A 448 -9.95 -20.87 -13.45
C ARG A 448 -8.47 -21.02 -13.14
N LEU A 449 -7.68 -19.94 -13.25
CA LEU A 449 -6.24 -19.98 -12.96
C LEU A 449 -5.98 -20.20 -11.46
N PHE A 450 -6.69 -19.49 -10.57
CA PHE A 450 -6.60 -19.72 -9.13
C PHE A 450 -7.04 -21.13 -8.73
N ARG A 451 -8.10 -21.64 -9.36
CA ARG A 451 -8.56 -23.02 -9.16
C ARG A 451 -7.49 -24.06 -9.50
N LEU A 452 -6.73 -23.85 -10.57
CA LEU A 452 -5.62 -24.75 -10.92
C LEU A 452 -4.51 -24.74 -9.87
N LEU A 453 -4.17 -23.56 -9.33
CA LEU A 453 -3.20 -23.45 -8.23
C LEU A 453 -3.71 -24.17 -6.97
N ALA A 454 -4.97 -23.93 -6.60
CA ALA A 454 -5.59 -24.56 -5.44
C ALA A 454 -5.61 -26.10 -5.55
N ARG A 455 -5.98 -26.62 -6.71
CA ARG A 455 -6.02 -28.07 -6.98
C ARG A 455 -4.66 -28.72 -6.78
N ASP A 456 -3.61 -28.17 -7.39
CA ASP A 456 -2.26 -28.76 -7.29
C ASP A 456 -1.66 -28.53 -5.89
N ALA A 457 -1.98 -27.41 -5.22
CA ALA A 457 -1.57 -27.18 -3.84
C ALA A 457 -2.17 -28.21 -2.87
N LEU A 458 -3.44 -28.58 -3.05
CA LEU A 458 -4.09 -29.64 -2.27
C LEU A 458 -3.51 -31.02 -2.60
N ALA A 459 -3.18 -31.27 -3.86
CA ALA A 459 -2.56 -32.52 -4.31
C ALA A 459 -1.10 -32.67 -3.86
N ASP A 460 -0.43 -31.57 -3.49
CA ASP A 460 0.93 -31.61 -2.99
C ASP A 460 0.99 -32.42 -1.67
N GLY A 461 1.67 -33.54 -1.68
CA GLY A 461 1.90 -34.39 -0.49
C GLY A 461 3.38 -34.57 -0.16
N GLY A 462 4.28 -33.85 -0.81
CA GLY A 462 5.72 -33.98 -0.54
C GLY A 462 6.12 -33.26 0.75
N GLU A 463 7.13 -33.79 1.44
CA GLU A 463 7.74 -33.12 2.60
C GLU A 463 8.25 -31.72 2.21
N VAL A 464 8.03 -30.76 3.10
CA VAL A 464 8.49 -29.37 2.97
C VAL A 464 9.54 -29.09 4.03
N SER A 465 10.43 -28.12 3.79
CA SER A 465 11.33 -27.65 4.84
C SER A 465 10.55 -27.01 6.00
N ASP A 466 11.10 -27.06 7.22
CA ASP A 466 10.53 -26.39 8.40
C ASP A 466 10.28 -24.90 8.13
N ALA A 467 11.20 -24.28 7.39
CA ALA A 467 11.11 -22.90 6.95
C ALA A 467 9.85 -22.63 6.12
N LEU A 468 9.57 -23.48 5.13
CA LEU A 468 8.39 -23.35 4.30
C LEU A 468 7.11 -23.70 5.09
N ALA A 469 7.14 -24.72 5.96
CA ALA A 469 6.01 -25.09 6.80
C ALA A 469 5.56 -23.93 7.71
N LEU A 470 6.51 -23.26 8.39
CA LEU A 470 6.24 -22.08 9.20
C LEU A 470 5.68 -20.92 8.36
N THR A 471 6.23 -20.71 7.17
CA THR A 471 5.71 -19.70 6.23
C THR A 471 4.27 -20.01 5.81
N GLN A 472 3.94 -21.26 5.50
CA GLN A 472 2.60 -21.69 5.07
C GLN A 472 1.56 -21.63 6.20
N ALA A 473 1.99 -21.84 7.45
CA ALA A 473 1.14 -21.67 8.62
C ALA A 473 0.76 -20.20 8.84
N ASN A 474 1.62 -19.25 8.44
CA ASN A 474 1.41 -17.82 8.70
C ASN A 474 0.95 -17.04 7.45
N ALA A 475 1.20 -17.52 6.23
CA ALA A 475 0.93 -16.82 4.98
C ALA A 475 0.43 -17.75 3.87
N LEU A 476 -0.31 -17.19 2.91
CA LEU A 476 -0.80 -17.93 1.75
C LEU A 476 0.28 -18.05 0.68
N VAL A 477 1.05 -19.14 0.79
CA VAL A 477 2.12 -19.54 -0.12
C VAL A 477 1.90 -20.98 -0.55
N VAL A 478 2.07 -21.25 -1.84
CA VAL A 478 1.97 -22.60 -2.41
C VAL A 478 3.28 -23.00 -3.07
N ARG A 479 3.67 -24.28 -2.92
CA ARG A 479 4.91 -24.79 -3.50
C ARG A 479 4.74 -25.01 -5.00
N ARG A 480 5.49 -24.24 -5.79
CA ARG A 480 5.50 -24.31 -7.25
C ARG A 480 6.14 -25.60 -7.75
N ASP A 481 7.12 -26.14 -7.01
CA ASP A 481 7.79 -27.41 -7.36
C ASP A 481 6.82 -28.59 -7.50
N ALA A 482 5.65 -28.51 -6.86
CA ALA A 482 4.61 -29.54 -6.93
C ALA A 482 3.63 -29.36 -8.10
N PHE A 483 3.77 -28.30 -8.90
CA PHE A 483 2.80 -27.99 -9.96
C PHE A 483 2.95 -28.86 -11.21
N GLY A 484 1.81 -29.30 -11.74
CA GLY A 484 1.73 -29.81 -13.10
C GLY A 484 1.83 -28.70 -14.16
N PRO A 485 2.03 -29.05 -15.45
CA PRO A 485 2.23 -28.07 -16.52
C PRO A 485 1.12 -27.01 -16.64
N ALA A 486 -0.13 -27.40 -16.38
CA ALA A 486 -1.27 -26.48 -16.45
C ALA A 486 -1.24 -25.43 -15.34
N SER A 487 -0.84 -25.82 -14.13
CA SER A 487 -0.79 -24.94 -12.95
C SER A 487 0.46 -24.06 -12.99
N ASP A 488 1.57 -24.55 -13.52
CA ASP A 488 2.76 -23.72 -13.78
C ASP A 488 2.47 -22.63 -14.83
N ALA A 489 1.77 -22.98 -15.91
CA ALA A 489 1.28 -22.02 -16.88
C ALA A 489 0.29 -21.02 -16.24
N ALA A 490 -0.58 -21.48 -15.32
CA ALA A 490 -1.50 -20.63 -14.60
C ALA A 490 -0.78 -19.65 -13.66
N ALA A 491 0.24 -20.12 -12.92
CA ALA A 491 1.08 -19.28 -12.07
C ALA A 491 1.80 -18.20 -12.89
N THR A 492 2.32 -18.57 -14.06
CA THR A 492 2.97 -17.63 -14.98
C THR A 492 1.97 -16.58 -15.50
N ALA A 493 0.76 -17.00 -15.88
CA ALA A 493 -0.28 -16.09 -16.35
C ALA A 493 -0.77 -15.15 -15.25
N LEU A 494 -1.00 -15.66 -14.03
CA LEU A 494 -1.37 -14.85 -12.87
C LEU A 494 -0.25 -13.88 -12.47
N ALA A 495 1.02 -14.29 -12.59
CA ALA A 495 2.17 -13.43 -12.32
C ALA A 495 2.25 -12.29 -13.34
N ALA A 496 2.02 -12.57 -14.62
CA ALA A 496 1.95 -11.55 -15.66
C ALA A 496 0.78 -10.57 -15.46
N GLN A 497 -0.31 -11.01 -14.84
CA GLN A 497 -1.46 -10.19 -14.45
C GLN A 497 -1.25 -9.45 -13.12
N GLY A 498 -0.18 -9.75 -12.37
CA GLY A 498 0.13 -9.14 -11.08
C GLY A 498 -0.57 -9.76 -9.86
N TRP A 499 -1.31 -10.85 -10.04
CA TRP A 499 -2.08 -11.53 -8.97
C TRP A 499 -1.22 -12.40 -8.04
N VAL A 500 -0.06 -12.86 -8.53
CA VAL A 500 0.86 -13.68 -7.76
C VAL A 500 2.30 -13.27 -8.04
N LYS A 501 3.23 -13.72 -7.20
CA LYS A 501 4.67 -13.63 -7.45
C LYS A 501 5.29 -15.02 -7.35
N CYS A 502 6.03 -15.42 -8.37
CA CYS A 502 6.88 -16.60 -8.31
C CYS A 502 8.27 -16.24 -7.77
N SER A 503 8.79 -17.00 -6.83
CA SER A 503 10.12 -16.78 -6.25
C SER A 503 10.67 -18.07 -5.64
N ARG A 504 11.97 -18.09 -5.35
CA ARG A 504 12.60 -19.15 -4.56
C ARG A 504 12.57 -18.78 -3.07
N HIS A 505 11.98 -19.64 -2.25
CA HIS A 505 11.95 -19.50 -0.80
C HIS A 505 13.34 -19.74 -0.19
N HIS A 506 13.60 -19.23 1.01
CA HIS A 506 14.90 -19.40 1.67
C HIS A 506 15.13 -20.84 2.18
N GLY A 507 14.06 -21.63 2.34
CA GLY A 507 14.11 -23.09 2.54
C GLY A 507 14.61 -23.85 1.31
N GLY A 508 14.63 -23.20 0.13
CA GLY A 508 15.20 -23.72 -1.10
C GLY A 508 14.18 -24.16 -2.14
N GLU A 509 12.90 -24.22 -1.80
CA GLU A 509 11.79 -24.56 -2.69
C GLU A 509 11.36 -23.38 -3.57
N ASP A 510 10.91 -23.65 -4.80
CA ASP A 510 10.24 -22.64 -5.60
C ASP A 510 8.77 -22.52 -5.17
N ILE A 511 8.32 -21.29 -4.95
CA ILE A 511 7.01 -20.97 -4.38
C ILE A 511 6.26 -19.93 -5.23
N VAL A 512 4.95 -19.91 -5.05
CA VAL A 512 4.07 -18.85 -5.52
C VAL A 512 3.48 -18.15 -4.30
N VAL A 513 3.80 -16.86 -4.16
CA VAL A 513 3.21 -15.98 -3.15
C VAL A 513 1.96 -15.31 -3.73
N ILE A 514 0.85 -15.45 -3.01
CA ILE A 514 -0.44 -14.94 -3.46
C ILE A 514 -0.60 -13.48 -3.05
N ARG A 515 -0.97 -12.60 -4.00
CA ARG A 515 -1.23 -11.17 -3.70
C ARG A 515 -2.70 -10.86 -3.43
N ALA A 516 -3.61 -11.73 -3.86
CA ALA A 516 -5.04 -11.71 -3.53
C ALA A 516 -5.41 -12.98 -2.73
N PRO A 517 -5.00 -13.10 -1.45
CA PRO A 517 -5.15 -14.31 -0.63
C PRO A 517 -6.59 -14.84 -0.59
N GLU A 518 -7.56 -13.93 -0.53
CA GLU A 518 -8.99 -14.22 -0.48
C GLU A 518 -9.48 -15.07 -1.68
N PHE A 519 -8.87 -14.90 -2.87
CA PHE A 519 -9.23 -15.68 -4.05
C PHE A 519 -8.69 -17.11 -3.98
N LEU A 520 -7.46 -17.30 -3.50
CA LEU A 520 -6.93 -18.64 -3.31
C LEU A 520 -7.72 -19.38 -2.22
N VAL A 521 -8.04 -18.74 -1.09
CA VAL A 521 -8.86 -19.33 -0.01
C VAL A 521 -10.21 -19.82 -0.54
N SER A 522 -10.87 -19.02 -1.37
CA SER A 522 -12.14 -19.40 -2.01
C SER A 522 -12.01 -20.68 -2.84
N GLU A 523 -10.99 -20.74 -3.70
CA GLU A 523 -10.78 -21.87 -4.60
C GLU A 523 -10.26 -23.12 -3.86
N LEU A 524 -9.42 -22.95 -2.82
CA LEU A 524 -8.99 -24.04 -1.92
C LEU A 524 -10.20 -24.69 -1.25
N ALA A 525 -11.15 -23.90 -0.72
CA ALA A 525 -12.36 -24.44 -0.10
C ALA A 525 -13.21 -25.22 -1.11
N SER A 526 -13.39 -24.69 -2.33
CA SER A 526 -14.18 -25.33 -3.38
C SER A 526 -13.57 -26.65 -3.87
N GLU A 527 -12.25 -26.69 -4.07
CA GLU A 527 -11.53 -27.90 -4.48
C GLU A 527 -11.45 -28.92 -3.34
N LEU A 528 -11.25 -28.47 -2.10
CA LEU A 528 -11.27 -29.34 -0.92
C LEU A 528 -12.64 -30.00 -0.75
N ALA A 529 -13.74 -29.27 -0.95
CA ALA A 529 -15.10 -29.84 -0.94
C ALA A 529 -15.26 -30.97 -1.97
N THR A 530 -14.63 -30.86 -3.15
CA THR A 530 -14.65 -31.91 -4.17
C THR A 530 -13.93 -33.15 -3.68
N ARG A 531 -12.71 -33.00 -3.15
CA ARG A 531 -11.91 -34.13 -2.64
C ARG A 531 -12.57 -34.81 -1.45
N VAL A 532 -13.10 -34.04 -0.50
CA VAL A 532 -13.86 -34.59 0.64
C VAL A 532 -15.09 -35.34 0.15
N SER A 533 -15.82 -34.81 -0.85
CA SER A 533 -16.95 -35.51 -1.44
C SER A 533 -16.57 -36.85 -2.07
N GLU A 534 -15.39 -36.94 -2.71
CA GLU A 534 -14.88 -38.18 -3.28
C GLU A 534 -14.51 -39.17 -2.16
N ARG A 535 -13.83 -38.69 -1.10
CA ARG A 535 -13.44 -39.51 0.05
C ARG A 535 -14.60 -40.00 0.90
N LEU A 536 -15.75 -39.32 0.87
CA LEU A 536 -16.95 -39.81 1.54
C LEU A 536 -17.41 -41.18 1.00
N ALA A 537 -17.09 -41.53 -0.25
CA ALA A 537 -17.35 -42.87 -0.78
C ALA A 537 -16.56 -43.96 -0.06
N ASP A 538 -15.40 -43.61 0.52
CA ASP A 538 -14.52 -44.49 1.28
C ASP A 538 -14.85 -44.48 2.80
N GLY A 539 -15.73 -43.58 3.24
CA GLY A 539 -16.22 -43.45 4.62
C GLY A 539 -15.93 -42.09 5.28
N ALA A 540 -16.73 -41.74 6.29
CA ALA A 540 -16.66 -40.45 6.98
C ALA A 540 -15.30 -40.18 7.65
N GLU A 541 -14.67 -41.21 8.22
CA GLU A 541 -13.31 -41.13 8.81
C GLU A 541 -12.25 -40.74 7.77
N THR A 542 -12.29 -41.34 6.58
CA THR A 542 -11.34 -41.05 5.50
C THR A 542 -11.54 -39.62 4.99
N ALA A 543 -12.80 -39.20 4.83
CA ALA A 543 -13.15 -37.84 4.46
C ALA A 543 -12.71 -36.80 5.52
N ALA A 544 -12.89 -37.10 6.81
CA ALA A 544 -12.45 -36.25 7.90
C ALA A 544 -10.93 -36.13 7.94
N THR A 545 -10.22 -37.24 7.78
CA THR A 545 -8.74 -37.26 7.74
C THR A 545 -8.23 -36.38 6.61
N GLU A 546 -8.81 -36.48 5.41
CA GLU A 546 -8.47 -35.61 4.28
C GLU A 546 -8.76 -34.14 4.59
N LEU A 547 -9.95 -33.82 5.13
CA LEU A 547 -10.32 -32.45 5.48
C LEU A 547 -9.35 -31.83 6.48
N LEU A 548 -9.06 -32.54 7.59
CA LEU A 548 -8.19 -32.07 8.67
C LEU A 548 -6.76 -31.91 8.20
N TRP A 549 -6.23 -32.92 7.49
CA TRP A 549 -4.87 -32.89 6.94
C TRP A 549 -4.66 -31.72 5.97
N GLN A 550 -5.64 -31.44 5.10
CA GLN A 550 -5.50 -30.32 4.18
C GLN A 550 -5.67 -28.99 4.89
N SER A 551 -6.63 -28.87 5.82
CA SER A 551 -6.92 -27.61 6.51
C SER A 551 -5.73 -27.13 7.35
N GLN A 552 -5.05 -28.01 8.09
CA GLN A 552 -3.90 -27.62 8.93
C GLN A 552 -2.67 -27.09 8.15
N ARG A 553 -2.59 -27.32 6.85
CA ARG A 553 -1.44 -26.95 6.01
C ARG A 553 -1.47 -25.51 5.52
N PHE A 554 -2.64 -24.86 5.55
CA PHE A 554 -2.83 -23.54 4.98
C PHE A 554 -3.18 -22.53 6.07
N PHE A 555 -2.60 -21.34 5.94
CA PHE A 555 -3.11 -20.16 6.64
C PHE A 555 -4.62 -19.98 6.38
N LEU A 556 -5.39 -19.70 7.44
CA LEU A 556 -6.87 -19.70 7.45
C LEU A 556 -7.49 -21.08 7.17
N GLY A 557 -6.80 -22.15 7.59
CA GLY A 557 -7.22 -23.53 7.42
C GLY A 557 -8.60 -23.85 8.00
N ASP A 558 -8.94 -23.27 9.14
CA ASP A 558 -10.25 -23.39 9.78
C ASP A 558 -11.37 -22.83 8.88
N LEU A 559 -11.16 -21.68 8.25
CA LEU A 559 -12.09 -21.09 7.30
C LEU A 559 -12.18 -21.89 5.99
N ILE A 560 -11.05 -22.38 5.48
CA ILE A 560 -11.00 -23.23 4.28
C ILE A 560 -11.82 -24.50 4.51
N GLY A 561 -11.57 -25.21 5.63
CA GLY A 561 -12.27 -26.44 5.99
C GLY A 561 -13.76 -26.22 6.24
N ALA A 562 -14.13 -25.16 6.96
CA ALA A 562 -15.53 -24.82 7.20
C ALA A 562 -16.27 -24.46 5.90
N CYS A 563 -15.65 -23.64 5.04
CA CYS A 563 -16.23 -23.33 3.73
C CYS A 563 -16.34 -24.57 2.83
N ALA A 564 -15.39 -25.50 2.90
CA ALA A 564 -15.47 -26.75 2.15
C ALA A 564 -16.67 -27.61 2.58
N ILE A 565 -16.99 -27.66 3.87
CA ILE A 565 -18.20 -28.33 4.38
C ILE A 565 -19.47 -27.64 3.90
N VAL A 566 -19.50 -26.30 3.90
CA VAL A 566 -20.65 -25.52 3.38
C VAL A 566 -20.87 -25.81 1.89
N ASP A 567 -19.80 -25.82 1.10
CA ASP A 567 -19.87 -26.12 -0.33
C ASP A 567 -20.34 -27.56 -0.59
N LEU A 568 -19.82 -28.51 0.19
CA LEU A 568 -20.24 -29.91 0.14
C LEU A 568 -21.74 -30.03 0.45
N ALA A 569 -22.20 -29.37 1.52
CA ALA A 569 -23.60 -29.40 1.92
C ALA A 569 -24.51 -28.75 0.86
N ALA A 570 -24.07 -27.65 0.24
CA ALA A 570 -24.79 -27.01 -0.85
C ALA A 570 -24.91 -27.92 -2.08
N ARG A 571 -23.84 -28.66 -2.43
CA ARG A 571 -23.82 -29.62 -3.56
C ARG A 571 -24.75 -30.81 -3.30
N GLN A 572 -24.76 -31.32 -2.07
CA GLN A 572 -25.58 -32.47 -1.67
C GLN A 572 -27.01 -32.09 -1.24
N ARG A 573 -27.27 -30.79 -1.02
CA ARG A 573 -28.51 -30.26 -0.42
C ARG A 573 -28.82 -30.85 0.97
N ALA A 574 -27.79 -31.26 1.71
CA ALA A 574 -27.89 -31.84 3.03
C ALA A 574 -26.57 -31.66 3.79
N LEU A 575 -26.61 -31.57 5.12
CA LEU A 575 -25.40 -31.56 5.94
C LEU A 575 -24.77 -32.96 6.00
N PRO A 576 -23.43 -33.08 5.90
CA PRO A 576 -22.75 -34.37 6.01
C PRO A 576 -22.62 -34.79 7.49
N LEU A 577 -23.72 -35.22 8.10
CA LEU A 577 -23.82 -35.45 9.56
C LEU A 577 -22.78 -36.45 10.10
N GLU A 578 -22.49 -37.53 9.38
CA GLU A 578 -21.48 -38.51 9.80
C GLU A 578 -20.06 -37.92 9.84
N LEU A 579 -19.72 -37.07 8.86
CA LEU A 579 -18.46 -36.33 8.85
C LEU A 579 -18.39 -35.38 10.04
N LEU A 580 -19.46 -34.62 10.31
CA LEU A 580 -19.53 -33.68 11.42
C LEU A 580 -19.41 -34.39 12.77
N ALA A 581 -20.09 -35.52 12.95
CA ALA A 581 -19.98 -36.35 14.14
C ALA A 581 -18.54 -36.85 14.36
N PHE A 582 -17.82 -37.21 13.28
CA PHE A 582 -16.42 -37.62 13.37
C PHE A 582 -15.51 -36.45 13.80
N LEU A 583 -15.73 -35.24 13.25
CA LEU A 583 -14.98 -34.03 13.64
C LEU A 583 -15.18 -33.67 15.12
N MET A 584 -16.39 -33.86 15.66
CA MET A 584 -16.71 -33.59 17.07
C MET A 584 -15.92 -34.48 18.04
N ASN A 585 -15.43 -35.63 17.58
CA ASN A 585 -14.65 -36.58 18.38
C ASN A 585 -13.14 -36.28 18.41
N PHE A 586 -12.64 -35.31 17.64
CA PHE A 586 -11.24 -34.87 17.72
C PHE A 586 -11.08 -33.84 18.83
N PHE A 587 -10.95 -34.30 20.06
CA PHE A 587 -10.79 -33.43 21.23
C PHE A 587 -9.43 -32.74 21.20
N PRO A 588 -9.38 -31.39 21.27
CA PRO A 588 -8.14 -30.67 21.46
C PRO A 588 -7.53 -31.00 22.82
N GLU A 589 -6.22 -31.20 22.85
CA GLU A 589 -5.48 -31.56 24.07
C GLU A 589 -4.35 -30.56 24.35
N ALA A 590 -4.20 -30.20 25.62
CA ALA A 590 -3.00 -29.50 26.10
C ALA A 590 -1.89 -30.52 26.33
N GLU A 591 -0.70 -30.25 25.80
CA GLU A 591 0.45 -31.14 25.89
C GLU A 591 1.68 -30.38 26.37
N THR A 592 2.49 -31.01 27.24
CA THR A 592 3.77 -30.44 27.68
C THR A 592 4.77 -30.34 26.52
N MET A 593 5.61 -29.30 26.56
CA MET A 593 6.75 -29.10 25.67
C MET A 593 8.00 -29.79 26.19
N ALA A 594 8.00 -30.31 27.42
CA ALA A 594 9.16 -30.99 28.00
C ALA A 594 9.67 -32.10 27.09
N GLY A 595 10.99 -32.13 26.87
CA GLY A 595 11.66 -33.10 26.00
C GLY A 595 11.47 -32.89 24.49
N LYS A 596 10.78 -31.82 24.05
CA LYS A 596 10.51 -31.56 22.64
C LYS A 596 11.54 -30.63 22.00
N LEU A 597 11.72 -30.82 20.69
CA LEU A 597 12.35 -29.86 19.79
C LEU A 597 11.25 -29.11 19.03
N VAL A 598 11.38 -27.79 18.98
CA VAL A 598 10.39 -26.89 18.36
C VAL A 598 11.12 -25.98 17.40
N SER A 599 10.50 -25.74 16.24
CA SER A 599 10.91 -24.67 15.34
C SER A 599 9.92 -23.51 15.44
N ALA A 600 10.44 -22.29 15.44
CA ALA A 600 9.64 -21.07 15.43
C ALA A 600 10.22 -20.07 14.41
N GLU A 601 9.39 -19.17 13.91
CA GLU A 601 9.81 -18.11 12.98
C GLU A 601 10.41 -16.94 13.78
N GLY A 602 11.65 -16.58 13.48
CA GLY A 602 12.32 -15.40 14.02
C GLY A 602 11.80 -14.11 13.38
N GLU A 603 12.19 -12.96 13.93
CA GLU A 603 11.82 -11.65 13.38
C GLU A 603 12.27 -11.48 11.91
N ASP A 604 13.38 -12.10 11.52
CA ASP A 604 13.92 -12.09 10.16
C ASP A 604 13.25 -13.09 9.21
N GLY A 605 12.16 -13.74 9.66
CA GLY A 605 11.42 -14.77 8.93
C GLY A 605 12.15 -16.13 8.85
N ARG A 606 13.32 -16.29 9.48
CA ARG A 606 14.05 -17.56 9.47
C ARG A 606 13.64 -18.46 10.63
N PRO A 607 13.65 -19.79 10.44
CA PRO A 607 13.43 -20.70 11.55
C PRO A 607 14.58 -20.61 12.55
N PHE A 608 14.25 -20.55 13.83
CA PHE A 608 15.16 -20.92 14.91
C PHE A 608 14.58 -22.10 15.67
N TYR A 609 15.45 -22.86 16.33
CA TYR A 609 15.07 -24.07 17.05
C TYR A 609 15.23 -23.86 18.56
N MET A 610 14.28 -24.41 19.30
CA MET A 610 14.33 -24.46 20.77
C MET A 610 14.17 -25.91 21.21
N VAL A 611 15.02 -26.34 22.12
CA VAL A 611 14.88 -27.63 22.81
C VAL A 611 14.47 -27.39 24.25
N PHE A 612 13.54 -28.21 24.73
CA PHE A 612 13.04 -28.17 26.09
C PHE A 612 13.57 -29.37 26.87
N ASP A 613 14.11 -29.14 28.06
CA ASP A 613 14.52 -30.23 28.96
C ASP A 613 13.29 -30.90 29.64
N GLU A 614 13.54 -31.96 30.41
CA GLU A 614 12.51 -32.68 31.17
C GLU A 614 11.82 -31.81 32.24
N LYS A 615 12.40 -30.67 32.60
CA LYS A 615 11.82 -29.70 33.53
C LYS A 615 11.04 -28.59 32.82
N GLY A 616 10.99 -28.62 31.48
CA GLY A 616 10.36 -27.59 30.65
C GLY A 616 11.17 -26.31 30.51
N TRP A 617 12.48 -26.33 30.82
CA TRP A 617 13.37 -25.20 30.58
C TRP A 617 13.77 -25.21 29.10
N ALA A 618 13.92 -24.04 28.49
CA ALA A 618 14.19 -23.90 27.06
C ALA A 618 15.64 -23.47 26.80
N ALA A 619 16.24 -23.99 25.74
CA ALA A 619 17.50 -23.51 25.18
C ALA A 619 17.37 -23.34 23.67
N LEU A 620 18.08 -22.37 23.08
CA LEU A 620 18.28 -22.34 21.63
C LEU A 620 19.02 -23.61 21.22
N ALA A 621 18.65 -24.18 20.08
CA ALA A 621 19.20 -25.44 19.57
C ALA A 621 19.56 -25.34 18.09
N ASP A 622 20.35 -26.29 17.60
CA ASP A 622 20.43 -26.58 16.17
C ASP A 622 19.21 -27.41 15.70
N ALA A 623 19.10 -27.65 14.40
CA ALA A 623 18.01 -28.43 13.81
C ALA A 623 17.98 -29.91 14.28
N ASN A 624 19.05 -30.41 14.91
CA ASN A 624 19.12 -31.75 15.47
C ASN A 624 18.76 -31.77 16.97
N GLY A 625 18.42 -30.62 17.56
CA GLY A 625 18.08 -30.48 18.98
C GLY A 625 19.30 -30.38 19.90
N ASN A 626 20.51 -30.16 19.37
CA ASN A 626 21.68 -29.92 20.22
C ASN A 626 21.62 -28.50 20.79
N PRO A 627 21.68 -28.31 22.13
CA PRO A 627 21.64 -26.99 22.74
C PRO A 627 22.82 -26.11 22.29
N LEU A 628 22.52 -24.91 21.81
CA LEU A 628 23.46 -23.84 21.46
C LEU A 628 23.56 -22.78 22.56
N SER A 629 22.61 -22.75 23.50
CA SER A 629 22.60 -21.89 24.68
C SER A 629 22.41 -22.70 25.97
N PRO A 630 22.67 -22.12 27.15
CA PRO A 630 22.18 -22.66 28.42
C PRO A 630 20.65 -22.78 28.43
N PHE A 631 20.14 -23.70 29.24
CA PHE A 631 18.71 -23.81 29.52
C PHE A 631 18.26 -22.71 30.48
N GLU A 632 17.21 -22.00 30.09
CA GLU A 632 16.58 -20.94 30.86
C GLU A 632 15.14 -21.34 31.24
N ARG A 633 14.73 -20.89 32.42
CA ARG A 633 13.37 -21.16 32.91
C ARG A 633 12.38 -20.33 32.08
N VAL A 634 11.37 -20.98 31.52
CA VAL A 634 10.22 -20.30 30.91
C VAL A 634 9.39 -19.68 32.04
N ASP A 635 9.01 -18.40 31.91
CA ASP A 635 8.30 -17.65 32.95
C ASP A 635 7.04 -18.37 33.48
N GLU A 636 6.76 -18.22 34.79
CA GLU A 636 5.53 -18.70 35.41
C GLU A 636 4.30 -18.01 34.79
N GLY A 637 3.43 -18.77 34.12
CA GLY A 637 2.26 -18.28 33.37
C GLY A 637 2.26 -18.74 31.91
N ASP A 638 3.46 -18.98 31.36
CA ASP A 638 3.67 -19.79 30.15
C ASP A 638 4.15 -21.16 30.62
N GLU A 639 3.24 -21.95 31.19
CA GLU A 639 3.55 -23.37 31.28
C GLU A 639 3.94 -23.82 29.88
N ALA A 640 5.09 -24.49 29.74
CA ALA A 640 5.61 -24.98 28.48
C ALA A 640 4.62 -26.01 27.93
N ARG A 641 3.52 -25.53 27.36
CA ARG A 641 2.35 -26.25 26.91
C ARG A 641 2.07 -25.81 25.48
N SER A 642 1.79 -26.79 24.64
CA SER A 642 1.22 -26.59 23.32
C SER A 642 -0.17 -27.18 23.30
N TYR A 643 -0.96 -26.78 22.31
CA TYR A 643 -2.25 -27.40 22.05
C TYR A 643 -2.15 -28.14 20.72
N LYS A 644 -2.61 -29.39 20.69
CA LYS A 644 -2.67 -30.20 19.47
C LYS A 644 -4.13 -30.50 19.11
N ASP A 645 -4.33 -30.96 17.88
CA ASP A 645 -5.64 -31.40 17.36
C ASP A 645 -6.74 -30.33 17.38
N MET A 646 -6.35 -29.05 17.36
CA MET A 646 -7.24 -27.88 17.41
C MET A 646 -8.15 -27.75 16.18
N ILE A 647 -7.64 -28.11 15.00
CA ILE A 647 -8.21 -27.68 13.71
C ILE A 647 -9.64 -28.17 13.48
N ALA A 648 -10.00 -29.37 13.97
CA ALA A 648 -11.36 -29.90 13.87
C ALA A 648 -12.36 -29.00 14.59
N TRP A 649 -12.06 -28.62 15.83
CA TRP A 649 -12.93 -27.78 16.65
C TRP A 649 -12.92 -26.32 16.17
N MET A 650 -11.83 -25.85 15.58
CA MET A 650 -11.81 -24.54 14.93
C MET A 650 -12.70 -24.48 13.69
N ILE A 651 -12.67 -25.51 12.82
CA ILE A 651 -13.58 -25.65 11.68
C ILE A 651 -15.05 -25.65 12.14
N LEU A 652 -15.36 -26.46 13.15
CA LEU A 652 -16.71 -26.55 13.71
C LEU A 652 -17.16 -25.25 14.38
N SER A 653 -16.25 -24.51 15.02
CA SER A 653 -16.53 -23.18 15.59
C SER A 653 -16.92 -22.16 14.50
N GLN A 654 -16.29 -22.22 13.32
CA GLN A 654 -16.68 -21.41 12.17
C GLN A 654 -18.05 -21.82 11.62
N LEU A 655 -18.36 -23.12 11.58
CA LEU A 655 -19.65 -23.65 11.15
C LEU A 655 -20.80 -23.31 12.10
N ALA A 656 -20.54 -23.24 13.41
CA ALA A 656 -21.53 -22.86 14.43
C ALA A 656 -22.16 -21.47 14.18
N ARG A 657 -21.54 -20.63 13.32
CA ARG A 657 -22.10 -19.34 12.88
C ARG A 657 -23.27 -19.48 11.91
N LEU A 658 -23.56 -20.70 11.44
CA LEU A 658 -24.64 -21.01 10.52
C LEU A 658 -25.78 -21.68 11.27
N ARG A 659 -26.96 -21.08 11.19
CA ARG A 659 -28.20 -21.72 11.63
C ARG A 659 -28.39 -23.06 10.91
N SER A 660 -28.52 -24.14 11.68
CA SER A 660 -28.69 -25.49 11.13
C SER A 660 -29.66 -26.31 11.97
N ALA A 661 -30.59 -27.01 11.33
CA ALA A 661 -31.60 -27.82 12.00
C ALA A 661 -31.58 -29.26 11.47
N PHE A 662 -31.94 -30.22 12.33
CA PHE A 662 -32.14 -31.61 11.98
C PHE A 662 -33.56 -32.04 12.38
N GLY A 663 -34.45 -32.28 11.41
CA GLY A 663 -35.83 -32.71 11.68
C GLY A 663 -36.87 -31.59 11.63
N ASP A 664 -38.03 -31.84 12.23
CA ASP A 664 -39.26 -31.04 12.02
C ASP A 664 -39.56 -30.03 13.13
N SER A 665 -38.79 -30.02 14.23
CA SER A 665 -39.00 -29.11 15.36
C SER A 665 -37.96 -27.98 15.39
N ASP A 666 -38.37 -26.78 15.81
CA ASP A 666 -37.47 -25.62 15.94
C ASP A 666 -36.38 -25.82 17.02
N GLY A 667 -36.52 -26.82 17.89
CA GLY A 667 -35.57 -27.15 18.96
C GLY A 667 -34.45 -28.10 18.54
N ASP A 668 -34.61 -28.83 17.42
CA ASP A 668 -33.62 -29.79 16.93
C ASP A 668 -32.57 -29.06 16.08
N ARG A 669 -31.69 -28.32 16.75
CA ARG A 669 -30.70 -27.42 16.16
C ARG A 669 -29.30 -28.01 16.24
N PHE A 670 -28.66 -28.22 15.10
CA PHE A 670 -27.30 -28.79 15.05
C PHE A 670 -26.24 -27.78 15.49
N ASP A 671 -26.46 -26.48 15.26
CA ASP A 671 -25.58 -25.42 15.75
C ASP A 671 -25.57 -25.34 17.29
N PHE A 672 -26.69 -25.67 17.95
CA PHE A 672 -26.71 -25.76 19.42
C PHE A 672 -25.81 -26.90 19.91
N GLU A 673 -25.92 -28.08 19.29
CA GLU A 673 -25.08 -29.25 19.64
C GLU A 673 -23.58 -28.95 19.48
N ILE A 674 -23.19 -28.31 18.37
CA ILE A 674 -21.79 -27.89 18.16
C ILE A 674 -21.36 -26.94 19.28
N ILE A 675 -22.13 -25.90 19.55
CA ILE A 675 -21.78 -24.89 20.55
C ILE A 675 -21.61 -25.51 21.94
N THR A 676 -22.57 -26.33 22.38
CA THR A 676 -22.56 -26.91 23.72
C THR A 676 -21.51 -27.98 23.90
N HIS A 677 -21.13 -28.70 22.84
CA HIS A 677 -20.04 -29.67 22.88
C HIS A 677 -18.67 -28.97 22.92
N LEU A 678 -18.42 -28.07 21.97
CA LEU A 678 -17.14 -27.36 21.85
C LEU A 678 -16.89 -26.40 23.02
N GLY A 679 -17.95 -25.79 23.55
CA GLY A 679 -17.84 -24.80 24.63
C GLY A 679 -17.27 -25.37 25.93
N GLN A 680 -17.21 -26.68 26.06
CA GLN A 680 -16.58 -27.39 27.18
C GLN A 680 -15.04 -27.34 27.13
N CYS A 681 -14.45 -26.88 26.02
CA CYS A 681 -13.00 -26.76 25.88
C CYS A 681 -12.41 -25.94 27.02
N GLY A 682 -11.43 -26.52 27.73
CA GLY A 682 -10.79 -25.92 28.90
C GLY A 682 -9.77 -24.82 28.58
N PHE A 683 -9.62 -24.42 27.31
CA PHE A 683 -8.73 -23.35 26.86
C PHE A 683 -9.32 -22.65 25.63
N PRO A 684 -8.86 -21.44 25.27
CA PRO A 684 -9.35 -20.73 24.09
C PRO A 684 -9.09 -21.47 22.76
N LEU A 685 -10.11 -21.57 21.91
CA LEU A 685 -10.01 -22.09 20.54
C LEU A 685 -9.63 -20.98 19.56
N VAL A 686 -8.38 -20.51 19.59
CA VAL A 686 -7.87 -19.45 18.71
C VAL A 686 -6.62 -19.89 17.96
N ASN A 687 -6.39 -19.30 16.78
CA ASN A 687 -5.11 -19.46 16.09
C ASN A 687 -4.01 -18.79 16.92
N GLY A 688 -2.85 -19.44 17.02
CA GLY A 688 -1.67 -18.82 17.62
C GLY A 688 -1.25 -17.59 16.81
N GLY A 689 -1.03 -16.46 17.49
CA GLY A 689 -0.53 -15.22 16.90
C GLY A 689 0.80 -14.80 17.52
N ARG A 690 1.38 -13.71 16.99
CA ARG A 690 2.63 -13.13 17.53
C ARG A 690 2.41 -12.38 18.86
N THR A 691 1.19 -11.92 19.12
CA THR A 691 0.84 -11.22 20.37
C THR A 691 0.57 -12.23 21.48
N PRO A 692 1.30 -12.20 22.61
CA PRO A 692 1.04 -13.11 23.72
C PRO A 692 -0.36 -12.91 24.30
N MET A 693 -1.10 -14.00 24.49
CA MET A 693 -2.45 -13.96 25.06
C MET A 693 -2.47 -13.76 26.58
N ARG A 694 -1.32 -13.62 27.24
CA ARG A 694 -1.23 -13.61 28.72
C ARG A 694 -2.16 -12.57 29.38
N HIS A 695 -2.37 -11.43 28.74
CA HIS A 695 -3.25 -10.37 29.26
C HIS A 695 -4.71 -10.49 28.80
N ALA A 696 -5.01 -11.49 27.97
CA ALA A 696 -6.30 -11.67 27.32
C ALA A 696 -7.07 -12.90 27.84
N ILE A 697 -6.65 -13.47 28.98
CA ILE A 697 -7.16 -14.74 29.52
C ILE A 697 -7.75 -14.52 30.92
N GLU A 698 -8.90 -15.14 31.17
CA GLU A 698 -9.50 -15.34 32.48
C GLU A 698 -9.26 -16.79 32.94
N ASP A 699 -8.60 -16.96 34.09
CA ASP A 699 -8.42 -18.26 34.76
C ASP A 699 -9.65 -18.60 35.59
N LEU A 700 -10.24 -19.77 35.34
CA LEU A 700 -11.45 -20.27 35.98
C LEU A 700 -11.12 -21.18 37.18
N GLY A 701 -10.10 -20.83 37.96
CA GLY A 701 -9.73 -21.54 39.19
C GLY A 701 -8.76 -22.71 38.98
N GLY A 702 -7.88 -22.61 37.98
CA GLY A 702 -6.87 -23.62 37.64
C GLY A 702 -7.41 -24.83 36.88
N THR A 703 -8.71 -24.90 36.62
CA THR A 703 -9.35 -26.00 35.88
C THR A 703 -9.48 -25.74 34.39
N ALA A 704 -9.61 -24.47 33.99
CA ALA A 704 -9.78 -24.05 32.61
C ALA A 704 -9.42 -22.57 32.45
N THR A 705 -9.09 -22.18 31.23
CA THR A 705 -8.88 -20.79 30.82
C THR A 705 -9.81 -20.43 29.66
N VAL A 706 -10.30 -19.20 29.66
CA VAL A 706 -11.07 -18.63 28.54
C VAL A 706 -10.55 -17.25 28.24
N LEU A 707 -10.90 -16.68 27.08
CA LEU A 707 -10.58 -15.28 26.83
C LEU A 707 -11.39 -14.37 27.74
N ASP A 708 -10.78 -13.30 28.25
CA ASP A 708 -11.48 -12.32 29.09
C ASP A 708 -12.58 -11.58 28.29
N PRO A 709 -13.55 -10.93 28.97
CA PRO A 709 -14.68 -10.28 28.31
C PRO A 709 -14.30 -9.27 27.20
N GLY A 710 -13.17 -8.59 27.31
CA GLY A 710 -12.70 -7.60 26.33
C GLY A 710 -12.20 -8.22 25.03
N HIS A 711 -11.72 -9.47 25.08
CA HIS A 711 -11.10 -10.15 23.94
C HIS A 711 -11.89 -11.38 23.46
N ALA A 712 -12.97 -11.73 24.15
CA ALA A 712 -13.70 -13.00 23.97
C ALA A 712 -14.16 -13.28 22.53
N LEU A 713 -14.49 -12.26 21.75
CA LEU A 713 -14.97 -12.42 20.37
C LEU A 713 -13.84 -12.78 19.37
N ALA A 714 -12.58 -12.75 19.79
CA ALA A 714 -11.48 -13.33 19.01
C ALA A 714 -11.59 -14.85 18.89
N GLU A 715 -12.23 -15.52 19.85
CA GLU A 715 -12.53 -16.95 19.75
C GLU A 715 -13.71 -17.19 18.80
N PRO A 716 -13.53 -17.95 17.69
CA PRO A 716 -14.59 -18.12 16.70
C PRO A 716 -15.88 -18.73 17.25
N LEU A 717 -15.77 -19.59 18.27
CA LEU A 717 -16.90 -20.20 18.97
C LEU A 717 -17.70 -19.16 19.75
N THR A 718 -17.03 -18.33 20.54
CA THR A 718 -17.70 -17.27 21.32
C THR A 718 -18.31 -16.21 20.40
N ALA A 719 -17.65 -15.91 19.28
CA ALA A 719 -18.23 -15.08 18.22
C ALA A 719 -19.48 -15.72 17.58
N ALA A 720 -19.55 -17.05 17.45
CA ALA A 720 -20.74 -17.76 16.98
C ALA A 720 -21.89 -17.65 17.98
N ILE A 721 -21.63 -17.83 19.28
CA ILE A 721 -22.62 -17.63 20.36
C ILE A 721 -23.16 -16.19 20.33
N HIS A 722 -22.26 -15.20 20.23
CA HIS A 722 -22.65 -13.80 20.12
C HIS A 722 -23.58 -13.56 18.93
N LYS A 723 -23.23 -14.09 17.74
CA LYS A 723 -24.07 -13.96 16.55
C LYS A 723 -25.45 -14.61 16.74
N LEU A 724 -25.50 -15.82 17.29
CA LEU A 724 -26.74 -16.53 17.57
C LEU A 724 -27.67 -15.68 18.46
N ILE A 725 -27.13 -15.12 19.55
CA ILE A 725 -27.90 -14.28 20.47
C ILE A 725 -28.34 -12.98 19.78
N ALA A 726 -27.45 -12.31 19.06
CA ALA A 726 -27.76 -11.07 18.36
C ALA A 726 -28.93 -11.23 17.36
N GLU A 727 -29.02 -12.38 16.69
CA GLU A 727 -30.00 -12.65 15.63
C GLU A 727 -31.30 -13.29 16.16
N GLU A 728 -31.24 -14.12 17.22
CA GLU A 728 -32.35 -15.01 17.60
C GLU A 728 -32.82 -14.88 19.07
N TRP A 729 -32.35 -13.87 19.84
CA TRP A 729 -32.60 -13.74 21.29
C TRP A 729 -34.02 -14.03 21.80
N PRO A 730 -35.14 -13.68 21.13
CA PRO A 730 -36.48 -13.92 21.68
C PRO A 730 -36.83 -15.41 21.80
N SER A 731 -36.12 -16.31 21.10
CA SER A 731 -36.43 -17.74 21.00
C SER A 731 -35.32 -18.66 21.52
N LEU A 732 -34.37 -18.15 22.30
CA LEU A 732 -33.19 -18.92 22.73
C LEU A 732 -33.35 -19.72 24.03
N ASP A 733 -34.53 -19.81 24.62
CA ASP A 733 -34.73 -20.63 25.82
C ASP A 733 -34.24 -22.08 25.66
N PRO A 734 -34.50 -22.80 24.53
CA PRO A 734 -33.96 -24.15 24.33
C PRO A 734 -32.42 -24.20 24.32
N PHE A 735 -31.76 -23.15 23.82
CA PHE A 735 -30.30 -23.06 23.85
C PHE A 735 -29.78 -22.93 25.28
N PHE A 736 -30.38 -22.05 26.10
CA PHE A 736 -30.00 -21.90 27.50
C PHE A 736 -30.24 -23.17 28.32
N GLU A 737 -31.33 -23.92 28.06
CA GLU A 737 -31.53 -25.23 28.70
C GLU A 737 -30.37 -26.19 28.37
N LYS A 738 -29.93 -26.26 27.11
CA LYS A 738 -28.75 -27.06 26.75
C LYS A 738 -27.46 -26.59 27.41
N VAL A 739 -27.27 -25.27 27.57
CA VAL A 739 -26.12 -24.71 28.32
C VAL A 739 -26.13 -25.18 29.78
N ARG A 740 -27.31 -25.19 30.43
CA ARG A 740 -27.47 -25.70 31.79
C ARG A 740 -27.21 -27.21 31.85
N GLU A 741 -27.77 -27.98 30.92
CA GLU A 741 -27.60 -29.45 30.83
C GLU A 741 -26.14 -29.86 30.63
N ALA A 742 -25.38 -29.12 29.82
CA ALA A 742 -23.96 -29.39 29.59
C ALA A 742 -23.11 -29.25 30.86
N ASN A 743 -23.58 -28.47 31.84
CA ASN A 743 -22.95 -28.24 33.14
C ASN A 743 -21.44 -27.95 33.08
N ALA A 744 -21.02 -27.14 32.10
CA ALA A 744 -19.61 -26.83 31.85
C ALA A 744 -19.32 -25.35 32.12
N LEU A 745 -18.48 -25.08 33.12
CA LEU A 745 -18.09 -23.71 33.49
C LEU A 745 -17.49 -22.91 32.32
N PRO A 746 -16.57 -23.47 31.49
CA PRO A 746 -16.03 -22.72 30.34
C PRO A 746 -17.12 -22.31 29.33
N LEU A 747 -18.12 -23.16 29.10
CA LEU A 747 -19.25 -22.84 28.21
C LEU A 747 -20.09 -21.69 28.80
N THR A 748 -20.43 -21.78 30.09
CA THR A 748 -21.20 -20.73 30.80
C THR A 748 -20.49 -19.39 30.71
N VAL A 749 -19.17 -19.35 30.89
CA VAL A 749 -18.39 -18.10 30.82
C VAL A 749 -18.29 -17.57 29.38
N ARG A 750 -18.14 -18.43 28.36
CA ARG A 750 -18.22 -17.99 26.96
C ARG A 750 -19.57 -17.37 26.61
N VAL A 751 -20.67 -17.98 27.06
CA VAL A 751 -22.03 -17.42 26.91
C VAL A 751 -22.16 -16.08 27.66
N GLN A 752 -21.60 -15.99 28.87
CA GLN A 752 -21.53 -14.73 29.61
C GLN A 752 -20.82 -13.65 28.80
N HIS A 753 -19.65 -13.93 28.22
CA HIS A 753 -18.87 -12.95 27.47
C HIS A 753 -19.58 -12.52 26.17
N ALA A 754 -20.22 -13.46 25.48
CA ALA A 754 -21.06 -13.15 24.32
C ALA A 754 -22.24 -12.21 24.69
N LEU A 755 -22.90 -12.44 25.83
CA LEU A 755 -23.95 -11.56 26.35
C LEU A 755 -23.41 -10.17 26.74
N LEU A 756 -22.27 -10.11 27.43
CA LEU A 756 -21.64 -8.86 27.83
C LEU A 756 -21.34 -7.95 26.62
N ALA A 757 -20.91 -8.53 25.50
CA ALA A 757 -20.68 -7.79 24.26
C ALA A 757 -21.96 -7.19 23.63
N LEU A 758 -23.15 -7.73 23.95
CA LEU A 758 -24.44 -7.26 23.44
C LEU A 758 -25.15 -6.22 24.33
N ARG A 759 -24.59 -5.91 25.51
CA ARG A 759 -25.19 -4.95 26.46
C ARG A 759 -25.43 -3.56 25.88
N ASN A 760 -24.61 -3.16 24.90
CA ASN A 760 -24.70 -1.86 24.23
C ASN A 760 -25.29 -1.96 22.80
N SER A 761 -25.97 -3.06 22.48
CA SER A 761 -26.58 -3.23 21.15
C SER A 761 -27.66 -2.18 20.88
N ALA A 762 -27.71 -1.70 19.63
CA ALA A 762 -28.76 -0.79 19.16
C ALA A 762 -30.10 -1.51 18.89
N ALA A 763 -30.13 -2.84 18.93
CA ALA A 763 -31.35 -3.61 18.68
C ALA A 763 -32.39 -3.38 19.80
N PRO A 764 -33.62 -2.92 19.48
CA PRO A 764 -34.64 -2.62 20.49
C PRO A 764 -34.95 -3.83 21.39
N GLY A 765 -34.89 -3.62 22.70
CA GLY A 765 -35.22 -4.64 23.71
C GLY A 765 -34.10 -5.64 24.02
N LEU A 766 -33.13 -5.82 23.13
CA LEU A 766 -32.03 -6.78 23.32
C LEU A 766 -31.18 -6.44 24.56
N PRO A 767 -30.71 -5.19 24.79
CA PRO A 767 -29.96 -4.86 26.01
C PRO A 767 -30.69 -5.23 27.31
N ALA A 768 -31.98 -4.92 27.41
CA ALA A 768 -32.78 -5.24 28.61
C ALA A 768 -32.95 -6.76 28.80
N TRP A 769 -33.15 -7.50 27.70
CA TRP A 769 -33.21 -8.96 27.73
C TRP A 769 -31.85 -9.58 28.13
N VAL A 770 -30.74 -9.02 27.65
CA VAL A 770 -29.38 -9.46 28.00
C VAL A 770 -29.14 -9.31 29.49
N GLU A 771 -29.46 -8.16 30.09
CA GLU A 771 -29.31 -7.94 31.54
C GLU A 771 -30.14 -8.95 32.34
N ALA A 772 -31.41 -9.16 31.96
CA ALA A 772 -32.26 -10.15 32.61
C ALA A 772 -31.68 -11.57 32.51
N LYS A 773 -31.16 -11.98 31.34
CA LYS A 773 -30.52 -13.30 31.19
C LYS A 773 -29.22 -13.44 31.98
N LEU A 774 -28.45 -12.36 32.12
CA LEU A 774 -27.25 -12.37 32.96
C LEU A 774 -27.61 -12.58 34.43
N GLU A 775 -28.59 -11.83 34.95
CA GLU A 775 -29.02 -11.86 36.35
C GLU A 775 -29.78 -13.15 36.72
N ASP A 776 -30.75 -13.55 35.88
CA ASP A 776 -31.68 -14.63 36.22
C ASP A 776 -31.13 -16.03 35.88
N PHE A 777 -30.16 -16.13 34.96
CA PHE A 777 -29.67 -17.42 34.46
C PHE A 777 -28.15 -17.58 34.60
N ILE A 778 -27.34 -16.67 34.03
CA ILE A 778 -25.90 -16.89 33.88
C ILE A 778 -25.15 -16.78 35.21
N PHE A 779 -25.35 -15.70 35.98
CA PHE A 779 -24.65 -15.53 37.26
C PHE A 779 -25.00 -16.63 38.28
N PRO A 780 -26.28 -17.04 38.46
CA PRO A 780 -26.62 -18.18 39.30
C PRO A 780 -25.95 -19.48 38.85
N LEU A 781 -26.00 -19.81 37.56
CA LEU A 781 -25.41 -21.04 37.02
C LEU A 781 -23.88 -21.08 37.21
N ARG A 782 -23.20 -19.96 36.94
CA ARG A 782 -21.75 -19.84 37.16
C ARG A 782 -21.39 -20.05 38.64
N GLN A 783 -22.17 -19.47 39.56
CA GLN A 783 -21.94 -19.63 40.99
C GLN A 783 -22.14 -21.08 41.45
N GLU A 784 -23.16 -21.77 40.94
CA GLU A 784 -23.41 -23.19 41.21
C GLU A 784 -22.22 -24.06 40.75
N GLN A 785 -21.74 -23.83 39.53
CA GLN A 785 -20.63 -24.57 38.93
C GLN A 785 -19.29 -24.32 39.64
N GLN A 786 -19.02 -23.08 40.04
CA GLN A 786 -17.81 -22.73 40.80
C GLN A 786 -17.87 -23.27 42.24
N GLY A 787 -19.05 -23.27 42.87
CA GLY A 787 -19.25 -23.80 44.22
C GLY A 787 -19.11 -25.33 44.28
N ALA A 788 -19.46 -26.04 43.22
CA ALA A 788 -19.33 -27.50 43.13
C ALA A 788 -17.88 -28.00 43.01
N GLY A 789 -16.93 -27.15 42.60
CA GLY A 789 -15.51 -27.50 42.47
C GLY A 789 -14.69 -27.44 43.77
N PHE A 790 -15.28 -26.96 44.87
CA PHE A 790 -14.65 -26.84 46.19
C PHE A 790 -15.09 -27.90 47.22
N LEU A 791 -16.01 -28.80 46.84
CA LEU A 791 -16.43 -29.99 47.60
C LEU A 791 -15.79 -31.23 46.99
#